data_AF-A0A841D9A1-F1
#
_entry.id   AF-A0A841D9A1-F1
#
_cell.length_a   1.000
_cell.length_b   1.000
_cell.length_c   1.000
_cell.angle_alpha   90.00
_cell.angle_beta   90.00
_cell.angle_gamma   90.00
#
_symmetry.space_group_name_H-M   'P 1'
#
loop_
_entity.id
_entity.type
_entity.pdbx_description
1 polymer ?
#
loop_
_entity_poly.entity_id
_entity_poly.type
_entity_poly.pdbx_seq_one_letter_code
_entity_poly.pdbx_strand_id
1 'polypeptide(L)'
;MLRTGLAMARGRWSGFAGAFTALCLGVALMSMTALVHASASPRVPDRYAGTGVLVRTPVAEQGEGFFLEDRPWSPEAVTALTARLRGIPGVTAAVADRSFYAQAVVAGRPVPGDLRGHGWSSVALAPYGPVEGRPPARDGEVVLDRALGISPGSPVTLLTAAGPEPYTVTGTLAAPGFHVTDAAAARFSGGVRVIGLVTGAGADLARVEGMAREIVGDGGEVLAGDARAALEPRADERVRWIGTQVLTGMAAVSGFVSVFVVASTFAFGVVQRRREFGLLRLVGATPRQVRRMVYGEALAVGAAAAAAGAALGIVLAPVFGGLLVEAGFEPPGFSVRIEAWPPVAAFGTGLGVALLAVWSASRRAGRVRPLEALREAEADRRPMTRARWISGAAFTLLGTGCAAATAGAGADAIVNYSLYAAMALILGLTLLAPAIVPPVVRVLSRPLLRTRGATGMLVREEMLAAVRRTSSTAAPVLVTVGFAVLVTGMTQTTAGAFALGRTTAVGAEAVVVPDGTPGLSDAAVTAAGGVSLLPTTVYGEGGPPLEAAGITPEALARSAGRLKVLEGSLAAGRDGGNGRDPAGNADRTGRDRESTARGGGDSGAGGSGDGGVVVARWLADERGWRAGRTVSLAFEDGRTETLAVAAVVADSPAPLLLPRGTVRAHDPSALTREVLLDGPVRGEVPGGRVLGAEAYARNAGDEEDRLVWVFTLILVGMAVGYTGLAVANTMVMATAGRAADFRVLRLSGATSRQVIGMVSAESAAVTGLGTALGMAVAFPALLGMRSGLSEQIGAAAALVVPWPVVLVVVGGCLALAVGAAVLPALAAVRRAR
;
A
#
# COMPACT_ATOMS: atom_id res chain seq x y z
N MET A 1 -46.23 -6.09 -18.09
CA MET A 1 -45.03 -6.93 -17.80
C MET A 1 -44.27 -6.48 -16.55
N LEU A 2 -44.02 -5.17 -16.33
CA LEU A 2 -43.44 -4.68 -15.07
C LEU A 2 -44.33 -4.98 -13.84
N ARG A 3 -45.65 -4.75 -13.92
CA ARG A 3 -46.62 -5.11 -12.86
C ARG A 3 -46.60 -6.61 -12.48
N THR A 4 -46.51 -7.51 -13.46
CA THR A 4 -46.42 -8.96 -13.24
C THR A 4 -45.08 -9.37 -12.63
N GLY A 5 -43.97 -8.72 -13.01
CA GLY A 5 -42.66 -8.93 -12.37
C GLY A 5 -42.64 -8.47 -10.91
N LEU A 6 -43.20 -7.30 -10.62
CA LEU A 6 -43.32 -6.76 -9.25
C LEU A 6 -44.25 -7.61 -8.35
N ALA A 7 -45.32 -8.18 -8.90
CA ALA A 7 -46.20 -9.09 -8.17
C ALA A 7 -45.51 -10.42 -7.85
N MET A 8 -44.70 -10.96 -8.76
CA MET A 8 -43.90 -12.18 -8.54
C MET A 8 -42.80 -11.95 -7.51
N ALA A 9 -42.16 -10.77 -7.50
CA ALA A 9 -41.15 -10.41 -6.52
C ALA A 9 -41.69 -10.44 -5.07
N ARG A 10 -42.95 -10.05 -4.87
CA ARG A 10 -43.63 -10.12 -3.55
C ARG A 10 -43.84 -11.56 -3.05
N GLY A 11 -43.94 -12.54 -3.94
CA GLY A 11 -44.16 -13.94 -3.56
C GLY A 11 -42.90 -14.70 -3.12
N ARG A 12 -41.69 -14.23 -3.48
CA ARG A 12 -40.41 -14.94 -3.25
C ARG A 12 -39.27 -13.99 -2.83
N TRP A 13 -39.48 -13.27 -1.73
CA TRP A 13 -38.56 -12.25 -1.21
C TRP A 13 -37.11 -12.76 -1.02
N SER A 14 -36.88 -14.01 -0.62
CA SER A 14 -35.53 -14.50 -0.29
C SER A 14 -34.51 -14.41 -1.44
N GLY A 15 -34.89 -14.77 -2.67
CA GLY A 15 -34.00 -14.67 -3.83
C GLY A 15 -33.74 -13.23 -4.28
N PHE A 16 -34.74 -12.35 -4.13
CA PHE A 16 -34.60 -10.92 -4.42
C PHE A 16 -33.79 -10.17 -3.39
N ALA A 17 -33.99 -10.48 -2.10
CA ALA A 17 -33.20 -9.94 -1.02
C ALA A 17 -31.72 -10.28 -1.21
N GLY A 18 -31.41 -11.55 -1.54
CA GLY A 18 -30.04 -11.97 -1.84
C GLY A 18 -29.38 -11.18 -2.96
N ALA A 19 -30.06 -11.06 -4.11
CA ALA A 19 -29.57 -10.30 -5.26
C ALA A 19 -29.44 -8.80 -4.97
N PHE A 20 -30.41 -8.23 -4.24
CA PHE A 20 -30.39 -6.83 -3.81
C PHE A 20 -29.22 -6.56 -2.87
N THR A 21 -29.04 -7.35 -1.81
CA THR A 21 -27.98 -7.15 -0.82
C THR A 21 -26.60 -7.34 -1.44
N ALA A 22 -26.43 -8.37 -2.27
CA ALA A 22 -25.17 -8.60 -2.99
C ALA A 22 -24.79 -7.39 -3.87
N LEU A 23 -25.71 -6.90 -4.69
CA LEU A 23 -25.44 -5.75 -5.56
C LEU A 23 -25.30 -4.44 -4.79
N CYS A 24 -26.12 -4.21 -3.76
CA CYS A 24 -26.06 -3.02 -2.92
C CYS A 24 -24.68 -2.91 -2.25
N LEU A 25 -24.19 -3.97 -1.62
CA LEU A 25 -22.88 -3.97 -0.97
C LEU A 25 -21.73 -3.91 -1.98
N GLY A 26 -21.83 -4.62 -3.11
CA GLY A 26 -20.82 -4.52 -4.17
C GLY A 26 -20.68 -3.09 -4.70
N VAL A 27 -21.81 -2.43 -4.99
CA VAL A 27 -21.80 -1.02 -5.44
C VAL A 27 -21.35 -0.08 -4.33
N ALA A 28 -21.70 -0.34 -3.06
CA ALA A 28 -21.23 0.46 -1.92
C ALA A 28 -19.71 0.40 -1.77
N LEU A 29 -19.12 -0.80 -1.85
CA LEU A 29 -17.66 -0.98 -1.79
C LEU A 29 -16.96 -0.29 -2.96
N MET A 30 -17.48 -0.46 -4.18
CA MET A 30 -16.93 0.18 -5.37
C MET A 30 -17.03 1.71 -5.30
N SER A 31 -18.18 2.24 -4.89
CA SER A 31 -18.43 3.67 -4.75
C SER A 31 -17.57 4.28 -3.66
N MET A 32 -17.46 3.63 -2.50
CA MET A 32 -16.64 4.08 -1.38
C MET A 32 -15.16 4.16 -1.77
N THR A 33 -14.62 3.07 -2.31
CA THR A 33 -13.20 2.99 -2.69
C THR A 33 -12.87 3.99 -3.80
N ALA A 34 -13.74 4.11 -4.81
CA ALA A 34 -13.55 5.06 -5.90
C ALA A 34 -13.64 6.53 -5.45
N LEU A 35 -14.49 6.85 -4.47
CA LEU A 35 -14.61 8.21 -3.93
C LEU A 35 -13.37 8.61 -3.12
N VAL A 36 -12.84 7.70 -2.30
CA VAL A 36 -11.60 7.92 -1.55
C VAL A 36 -10.43 8.07 -2.52
N HIS A 37 -10.31 7.20 -3.52
CA HIS A 37 -9.27 7.30 -4.55
C HIS A 37 -9.35 8.60 -5.37
N ALA A 38 -10.56 9.03 -5.76
CA ALA A 38 -10.75 10.33 -6.43
C ALA A 38 -10.42 11.54 -5.53
N SER A 39 -10.50 11.36 -4.21
CA SER A 39 -10.17 12.38 -3.22
C SER A 39 -8.67 12.48 -2.91
N ALA A 40 -7.88 11.47 -3.29
CA ALA A 40 -6.43 11.37 -3.05
C ALA A 40 -5.60 12.26 -4.00
N SER A 41 -6.00 13.52 -4.12
CA SER A 41 -5.27 14.53 -4.87
C SER A 41 -4.36 15.33 -3.93
N PRO A 42 -3.19 15.80 -4.39
CA PRO A 42 -2.36 16.74 -3.64
C PRO A 42 -3.18 17.97 -3.24
N ARG A 43 -2.82 18.60 -2.12
CA ARG A 43 -3.43 19.84 -1.64
C ARG A 43 -2.36 20.90 -1.44
N VAL A 44 -2.77 22.16 -1.56
CA VAL A 44 -1.90 23.27 -1.16
C VAL A 44 -1.69 23.16 0.34
N PRO A 45 -0.43 23.07 0.82
CA PRO A 45 -0.15 23.08 2.25
C PRO A 45 -0.73 24.33 2.91
N ASP A 46 -1.32 24.19 4.10
CA ASP A 46 -1.95 25.30 4.83
C ASP A 46 -0.98 26.48 5.04
N ARG A 47 0.32 26.19 5.20
CA ARG A 47 1.39 27.18 5.34
C ARG A 47 1.61 28.08 4.11
N TYR A 48 1.04 27.74 2.96
CA TYR A 48 1.12 28.53 1.74
C TYR A 48 -0.25 29.04 1.27
N ALA A 49 -1.32 28.76 2.01
CA ALA A 49 -2.69 29.04 1.60
C ALA A 49 -2.94 30.54 1.32
N GLY A 50 -2.20 31.42 2.00
CA GLY A 50 -2.35 32.88 1.93
C GLY A 50 -1.62 33.52 0.75
N THR A 51 -0.78 32.77 0.05
CA THR A 51 0.05 33.28 -1.04
C THR A 51 -0.42 32.75 -2.39
N GLY A 52 -0.81 33.66 -3.29
CA GLY A 52 -1.34 33.32 -4.61
C GLY A 52 -0.29 32.82 -5.61
N VAL A 53 0.98 33.22 -5.45
CA VAL A 53 2.09 32.86 -6.34
C VAL A 53 3.30 32.41 -5.52
N LEU A 54 3.77 31.18 -5.77
CA LEU A 54 4.95 30.58 -5.14
C LEU A 54 5.96 30.23 -6.22
N VAL A 55 7.24 30.26 -5.89
CA VAL A 55 8.33 29.78 -6.75
C VAL A 55 8.98 28.60 -6.06
N ARG A 56 9.10 27.47 -6.76
CA ARG A 56 9.83 26.30 -6.29
C ARG A 56 11.10 26.04 -7.10
N THR A 57 12.01 25.31 -6.50
CA THR A 57 13.20 24.78 -7.18
C THR A 57 12.82 23.82 -8.32
N PRO A 58 13.68 23.58 -9.33
CA PRO A 58 13.40 22.61 -10.39
C PRO A 58 13.17 21.21 -9.84
N VAL A 59 12.19 20.51 -10.39
CA VAL A 59 11.88 19.12 -10.04
C VAL A 59 12.71 18.18 -10.90
N ALA A 60 13.45 17.28 -10.26
CA ALA A 60 14.11 16.19 -10.96
C ALA A 60 13.11 15.06 -11.19
N GLU A 61 13.08 14.47 -12.38
CA GLU A 61 12.36 13.21 -12.60
C GLU A 61 13.00 12.11 -11.73
N GLN A 62 12.18 11.47 -10.89
CA GLN A 62 12.58 10.35 -10.04
C GLN A 62 11.90 9.08 -10.54
N GLY A 63 12.53 7.92 -10.30
CA GLY A 63 11.88 6.63 -10.57
C GLY A 63 10.65 6.42 -9.68
N GLU A 64 9.75 5.53 -10.08
CA GLU A 64 8.61 5.15 -9.24
C GLU A 64 9.10 4.66 -7.85
N GLY A 65 8.41 5.09 -6.79
CA GLY A 65 8.73 4.69 -5.41
C GLY A 65 9.83 5.51 -4.72
N PHE A 66 10.48 6.46 -5.42
CA PHE A 66 11.46 7.37 -4.83
C PHE A 66 10.82 8.73 -4.48
N PHE A 67 11.06 9.21 -3.25
CA PHE A 67 10.46 10.43 -2.72
C PHE A 67 11.50 11.32 -2.02
N LEU A 68 12.68 11.46 -2.63
CA LEU A 68 13.72 12.32 -2.12
C LEU A 68 13.40 13.78 -2.42
N GLU A 69 13.77 14.69 -1.54
CA GLU A 69 13.54 16.12 -1.75
C GLU A 69 14.28 16.62 -3.01
N ASP A 70 13.76 17.67 -3.64
CA ASP A 70 14.43 18.30 -4.79
C ASP A 70 15.64 19.13 -4.34
N ARG A 71 16.57 19.36 -5.26
CA ARG A 71 17.78 20.15 -5.01
C ARG A 71 17.38 21.55 -4.54
N PRO A 72 17.78 22.00 -3.34
CA PRO A 72 17.50 23.36 -2.89
C PRO A 72 18.41 24.39 -3.57
N TRP A 73 18.01 25.66 -3.55
CA TRP A 73 18.88 26.75 -3.93
C TRP A 73 19.89 27.06 -2.83
N SER A 74 21.10 27.47 -3.24
CA SER A 74 22.12 27.94 -2.31
C SER A 74 21.70 29.27 -1.63
N PRO A 75 22.21 29.58 -0.43
CA PRO A 75 21.88 30.83 0.26
C PRO A 75 22.13 32.09 -0.59
N GLU A 76 23.19 32.07 -1.39
CA GLU A 76 23.58 33.17 -2.29
C GLU A 76 22.57 33.31 -3.43
N ALA A 77 22.16 32.19 -4.04
CA ALA A 77 21.14 32.16 -5.09
C ALA A 77 19.76 32.63 -4.57
N VAL A 78 19.37 32.21 -3.36
CA VAL A 78 18.12 32.64 -2.72
C VAL A 78 18.12 34.15 -2.48
N THR A 79 19.23 34.70 -2.00
CA THR A 79 19.35 36.14 -1.73
C THR A 79 19.22 36.94 -3.02
N ALA A 80 19.91 36.52 -4.08
CA ALA A 80 19.80 37.16 -5.39
C ALA A 80 18.39 37.03 -5.99
N LEU A 81 17.77 35.86 -5.90
CA LEU A 81 16.45 35.59 -6.47
C LEU A 81 15.33 36.34 -5.73
N THR A 82 15.33 36.33 -4.40
CA THR A 82 14.36 37.08 -3.58
C THR A 82 14.45 38.59 -3.83
N ALA A 83 15.66 39.15 -3.99
CA ALA A 83 15.85 40.55 -4.32
C ALA A 83 15.24 40.92 -5.68
N ARG A 84 15.43 40.07 -6.70
CA ARG A 84 14.84 40.27 -8.03
C ARG A 84 13.31 40.13 -8.01
N LEU A 85 12.79 39.09 -7.36
CA LEU A 85 11.35 38.84 -7.26
C LEU A 85 10.61 39.93 -6.49
N ARG A 86 11.24 40.53 -5.48
CA ARG A 86 10.68 41.69 -4.75
C ARG A 86 10.52 42.93 -5.65
N GLY A 87 11.26 43.02 -6.75
CA GLY A 87 11.15 44.13 -7.72
C GLY A 87 9.90 44.06 -8.60
N ILE A 88 9.13 42.97 -8.57
CA ILE A 88 7.91 42.82 -9.38
C ILE A 88 6.82 43.78 -8.85
N PRO A 89 6.23 44.64 -9.70
CA PRO A 89 5.11 45.50 -9.30
C PRO A 89 3.95 44.70 -8.71
N GLY A 90 3.52 45.08 -7.50
CA GLY A 90 2.46 44.39 -6.75
C GLY A 90 2.96 43.36 -5.73
N VAL A 91 4.25 42.98 -5.76
CA VAL A 91 4.88 42.17 -4.71
C VAL A 91 5.38 43.07 -3.60
N THR A 92 4.97 42.79 -2.37
CA THR A 92 5.36 43.54 -1.16
C THR A 92 6.55 42.88 -0.45
N ALA A 93 6.62 41.56 -0.49
CA ALA A 93 7.75 40.78 0.03
C ALA A 93 7.93 39.48 -0.77
N ALA A 94 9.19 39.06 -0.95
CA ALA A 94 9.55 37.74 -1.42
C ALA A 94 10.16 36.98 -0.22
N VAL A 95 9.46 35.95 0.25
CA VAL A 95 9.77 35.25 1.50
C VAL A 95 10.31 33.86 1.18
N ALA A 96 11.53 33.58 1.62
CA ALA A 96 12.14 32.26 1.52
C ALA A 96 11.67 31.36 2.67
N ASP A 97 10.98 30.25 2.38
CA ASP A 97 10.58 29.30 3.41
C ASP A 97 11.77 28.42 3.80
N ARG A 98 12.28 28.66 5.01
CA ARG A 98 13.39 27.91 5.63
C ARG A 98 12.81 26.97 6.67
N SER A 99 12.70 25.70 6.34
CA SER A 99 12.25 24.66 7.26
C SER A 99 13.43 23.92 7.88
N PHE A 100 13.32 23.58 9.15
CA PHE A 100 14.28 22.72 9.87
C PHE A 100 13.56 21.84 10.89
N TYR A 101 14.22 20.83 11.43
CA TYR A 101 13.63 20.01 12.49
C TYR A 101 13.60 20.77 13.84
N ALA A 102 12.43 20.86 14.45
CA ALA A 102 12.24 21.42 15.79
C ALA A 102 11.09 20.72 16.51
N GLN A 103 11.27 20.40 17.79
CA GLN A 103 10.23 19.79 18.62
C GLN A 103 10.27 20.33 20.04
N ALA A 104 9.13 20.62 20.65
CA ALA A 104 9.08 21.02 22.06
C ALA A 104 9.36 19.84 22.98
N VAL A 105 10.14 20.07 24.03
CA VAL A 105 10.37 19.11 25.13
C VAL A 105 9.75 19.69 26.40
N VAL A 106 8.76 18.98 26.95
CA VAL A 106 8.05 19.37 28.17
C VAL A 106 8.23 18.28 29.21
N ALA A 107 8.67 18.64 30.42
CA ALA A 107 8.97 17.70 31.50
C ALA A 107 9.91 16.55 31.09
N GLY A 108 10.92 16.86 30.26
CA GLY A 108 11.90 15.88 29.76
C GLY A 108 11.40 14.97 28.65
N ARG A 109 10.18 15.14 28.14
CA ARG A 109 9.61 14.33 27.06
C ARG A 109 9.33 15.16 25.80
N PRO A 110 9.72 14.68 24.61
CA PRO A 110 9.31 15.29 23.34
C PRO A 110 7.79 15.28 23.19
N VAL A 111 7.21 16.41 22.78
CA VAL A 111 5.77 16.58 22.56
C VAL A 111 5.44 16.26 21.10
N PRO A 112 4.45 15.40 20.81
CA PRO A 112 4.04 15.12 19.44
C PRO A 112 3.33 16.33 18.80
N GLY A 113 3.44 16.50 17.49
CA GLY A 113 2.86 17.63 16.76
C GLY A 113 3.55 17.85 15.41
N ASP A 114 3.44 19.05 14.85
CA ASP A 114 4.30 19.43 13.72
C ASP A 114 5.73 19.61 14.22
N LEU A 115 6.66 18.89 13.59
CA LEU A 115 8.06 18.75 14.02
C LEU A 115 8.99 19.70 13.24
N ARG A 116 8.41 20.75 12.63
CA ARG A 116 9.11 21.69 11.77
C ARG A 116 9.22 23.07 12.44
N GLY A 117 10.42 23.61 12.41
CA GLY A 117 10.71 25.00 12.67
C GLY A 117 10.81 25.81 11.39
N HIS A 118 10.38 27.07 11.43
CA HIS A 118 10.41 28.01 10.32
C HIS A 118 10.94 29.38 10.75
N GLY A 119 11.42 30.16 9.77
CA GLY A 119 11.69 31.59 9.98
C GLY A 119 10.41 32.40 10.12
N TRP A 120 10.44 33.45 10.95
CA TRP A 120 9.29 34.31 11.23
C TRP A 120 8.64 34.88 9.96
N SER A 121 9.44 35.20 8.95
CA SER A 121 8.93 35.74 7.69
C SER A 121 7.94 34.79 6.99
N SER A 122 8.04 33.47 7.18
CA SER A 122 7.14 32.48 6.58
C SER A 122 5.70 32.58 7.08
N VAL A 123 5.46 33.21 8.24
CA VAL A 123 4.12 33.47 8.78
C VAL A 123 3.28 34.31 7.80
N ALA A 124 3.92 35.15 6.97
CA ALA A 124 3.23 35.94 5.96
C ALA A 124 2.72 35.12 4.76
N LEU A 125 3.16 33.86 4.62
CA LEU A 125 2.79 32.99 3.49
C LEU A 125 1.40 32.36 3.65
N ALA A 126 0.89 32.30 4.88
CA ALA A 126 -0.42 31.79 5.23
C ALA A 126 -1.26 32.87 5.91
N PRO A 127 -2.60 32.75 5.89
CA PRO A 127 -3.49 33.68 6.57
C PRO A 127 -3.58 33.32 8.05
N TYR A 128 -2.44 33.26 8.73
CA TYR A 128 -2.44 32.97 10.16
C TYR A 128 -3.10 34.14 10.93
N GLY A 129 -3.89 33.79 11.95
CA GLY A 129 -4.57 34.77 12.79
C GLY A 129 -3.59 35.66 13.58
N PRO A 130 -4.11 36.65 14.32
CA PRO A 130 -3.27 37.55 15.12
C PRO A 130 -2.43 36.78 16.13
N VAL A 131 -1.19 37.23 16.29
CA VAL A 131 -0.23 36.72 17.26
C VAL A 131 -0.60 37.28 18.62
N GLU A 132 -0.69 36.41 19.61
CA GLU A 132 -0.80 36.79 21.01
C GLU A 132 0.61 36.96 21.59
N GLY A 133 0.96 38.15 22.05
CA GLY A 133 2.33 38.50 22.45
C GLY A 133 3.06 39.28 21.36
N ARG A 134 4.31 38.94 21.07
CA ARG A 134 5.15 39.64 20.08
C ARG A 134 5.92 38.68 19.18
N PRO A 135 6.34 39.11 17.98
CA PRO A 135 7.26 38.35 17.13
C PRO A 135 8.61 38.12 17.82
N PRO A 136 9.35 37.06 17.42
CA PRO A 136 10.71 36.81 17.91
C PRO A 136 11.65 37.86 17.29
N ALA A 137 12.47 38.50 18.13
CA ALA A 137 13.34 39.61 17.70
C ALA A 137 14.84 39.26 17.75
N ARG A 138 15.23 38.26 18.55
CA ARG A 138 16.61 37.83 18.76
C ARG A 138 16.69 36.32 18.92
N ASP A 139 17.91 35.78 18.82
CA ASP A 139 18.17 34.36 19.06
C ASP A 139 17.71 33.93 20.45
N GLY A 140 17.21 32.69 20.56
CA GLY A 140 16.61 32.14 21.76
C GLY A 140 15.16 32.60 22.02
N GLU A 141 14.53 33.31 21.07
CA GLU A 141 13.10 33.63 21.11
C GLU A 141 12.33 32.81 20.08
N VAL A 142 11.17 32.28 20.48
CA VAL A 142 10.29 31.48 19.61
C VAL A 142 8.84 31.91 19.77
N VAL A 143 8.08 31.78 18.70
CA VAL A 143 6.62 31.82 18.72
C VAL A 143 6.08 30.43 18.41
N LEU A 144 5.14 29.98 19.24
CA LEU A 144 4.64 28.61 19.22
C LEU A 144 3.21 28.52 18.69
N ASP A 145 2.83 27.33 18.27
CA ASP A 145 1.42 26.98 18.08
C ASP A 145 0.66 27.16 19.40
N ARG A 146 -0.46 27.90 19.34
CA ARG A 146 -1.39 28.06 20.48
C ARG A 146 -1.90 26.72 21.00
N ALA A 147 -1.98 25.69 20.16
CA ALA A 147 -2.42 24.35 20.54
C ALA A 147 -1.50 23.68 21.59
N LEU A 148 -0.24 24.12 21.71
CA LEU A 148 0.70 23.60 22.74
C LEU A 148 0.35 24.07 24.16
N GLY A 149 -0.50 25.08 24.33
CA GLY A 149 -0.94 25.57 25.64
C GLY A 149 0.16 26.26 26.47
N ILE A 150 1.30 26.61 25.86
CA ILE A 150 2.40 27.30 26.52
C ILE A 150 2.20 28.81 26.38
N SER A 151 2.13 29.54 27.49
CA SER A 151 1.88 30.99 27.49
C SER A 151 3.12 31.80 27.12
N PRO A 152 2.96 32.96 26.45
CA PRO A 152 4.06 33.90 26.24
C PRO A 152 4.77 34.26 27.56
N GLY A 153 6.10 34.40 27.50
CA GLY A 153 7.00 34.63 28.63
C GLY A 153 7.55 33.34 29.28
N SER A 154 7.00 32.17 28.95
CA SER A 154 7.45 30.89 29.52
C SER A 154 8.73 30.38 28.85
N PRO A 155 9.63 29.72 29.60
CA PRO A 155 10.74 28.98 29.00
C PRO A 155 10.23 27.70 28.34
N VAL A 156 10.82 27.33 27.21
CA VAL A 156 10.57 26.07 26.50
C VAL A 156 11.88 25.52 25.99
N THR A 157 12.07 24.20 26.05
CA THR A 157 13.21 23.55 25.43
C THR A 157 12.80 23.08 24.03
N LEU A 158 13.54 23.49 23.01
CA LEU A 158 13.36 23.00 21.64
C LEU A 158 14.46 21.99 21.32
N LEU A 159 14.05 20.79 20.92
CA LEU A 159 14.94 19.79 20.38
C LEU A 159 15.16 20.05 18.89
N THR A 160 16.40 20.32 18.51
CA THR A 160 16.85 20.45 17.11
C THR A 160 17.73 19.25 16.75
N ALA A 161 18.22 19.20 15.51
CA ALA A 161 19.16 18.16 15.08
C ALA A 161 20.51 18.21 15.82
N ALA A 162 20.91 19.37 16.33
CA ALA A 162 22.09 19.50 17.18
C ALA A 162 21.82 18.95 18.60
N GLY A 163 20.65 19.24 19.16
CA GLY A 163 20.27 18.81 20.49
C GLY A 163 19.19 19.70 21.13
N PRO A 164 18.89 19.49 22.42
CA PRO A 164 17.96 20.34 23.16
C PRO A 164 18.57 21.72 23.46
N GLU A 165 17.87 22.78 23.07
CA GLU A 165 18.26 24.18 23.30
C GLU A 165 17.16 24.95 24.05
N PRO A 166 17.52 25.84 25.01
CA PRO A 166 16.54 26.65 25.73
C PRO A 166 16.07 27.86 24.89
N TYR A 167 14.75 28.04 24.82
CA TYR A 167 14.09 29.18 24.18
C TYR A 167 13.10 29.86 25.13
N THR A 168 12.81 31.13 24.86
CA THR A 168 11.74 31.89 25.52
C THR A 168 10.59 32.08 24.55
N VAL A 169 9.38 31.71 24.98
CA VAL A 169 8.16 31.91 24.18
C VAL A 169 7.82 33.40 24.19
N THR A 170 7.83 34.04 23.03
CA THR A 170 7.52 35.49 22.90
C THR A 170 6.11 35.77 22.45
N GLY A 171 5.47 34.77 21.84
CA GLY A 171 4.08 34.82 21.43
C GLY A 171 3.55 33.44 21.07
N THR A 172 2.26 33.38 20.80
CA THR A 172 1.59 32.21 20.23
C THR A 172 0.68 32.61 19.09
N LEU A 173 0.54 31.74 18.08
CA LEU A 173 -0.42 31.95 17.00
C LEU A 173 -1.03 30.62 16.53
N ALA A 174 -2.14 30.68 15.80
CA ALA A 174 -2.78 29.49 15.23
C ALA A 174 -2.05 29.05 13.95
N ALA A 175 -0.78 28.68 14.10
CA ALA A 175 0.03 28.07 13.06
C ALA A 175 0.73 26.84 13.63
N PRO A 176 0.74 25.72 12.89
CA PRO A 176 1.51 24.56 13.27
C PRO A 176 3.01 24.87 13.18
N GLY A 177 3.79 24.28 14.07
CA GLY A 177 5.26 24.35 14.08
C GLY A 177 5.83 25.41 15.02
N PHE A 178 7.12 25.72 14.81
CA PHE A 178 7.93 26.60 15.65
C PHE A 178 8.48 27.76 14.84
N HIS A 179 8.14 29.01 15.19
CA HIS A 179 8.60 30.18 14.44
C HIS A 179 9.70 30.92 15.19
N VAL A 180 10.91 30.89 14.65
CA VAL A 180 12.09 31.58 15.19
C VAL A 180 12.48 32.77 14.31
N THR A 181 13.52 33.52 14.66
CA THR A 181 14.05 34.58 13.78
C THR A 181 14.52 33.97 12.45
N ASP A 182 14.46 34.73 11.35
CA ASP A 182 14.95 34.24 10.04
C ASP A 182 16.45 33.91 10.08
N ALA A 183 17.22 34.61 10.92
CA ALA A 183 18.63 34.33 11.17
C ALA A 183 18.84 32.98 11.87
N ALA A 184 18.04 32.66 12.90
CA ALA A 184 18.10 31.36 13.56
C ALA A 184 17.65 30.24 12.61
N ALA A 185 16.56 30.44 11.85
CA ALA A 185 16.11 29.47 10.86
C ALA A 185 17.19 29.19 9.80
N ALA A 186 17.91 30.20 9.34
CA ALA A 186 19.01 30.05 8.39
C ALA A 186 20.21 29.24 8.94
N ARG A 187 20.42 29.20 10.26
CA ARG A 187 21.47 28.38 10.89
C ARG A 187 21.09 26.90 10.95
N PHE A 188 19.80 26.59 11.11
CA PHE A 188 19.31 25.22 11.26
C PHE A 188 18.83 24.59 9.94
N SER A 189 18.39 25.40 8.97
CA SER A 189 17.97 24.92 7.64
C SER A 189 19.17 24.59 6.77
N GLY A 190 19.13 23.49 6.00
CA GLY A 190 20.08 23.26 4.92
C GLY A 190 19.94 24.32 3.83
N GLY A 191 18.82 24.31 3.10
CA GLY A 191 18.60 25.16 1.93
C GLY A 191 17.14 25.60 1.78
N VAL A 192 16.87 26.39 0.74
CA VAL A 192 15.51 26.90 0.44
C VAL A 192 15.00 26.27 -0.84
N ARG A 193 13.79 25.72 -0.77
CA ARG A 193 13.10 25.10 -1.92
C ARG A 193 11.94 25.91 -2.43
N VAL A 194 11.40 26.79 -1.60
CA VAL A 194 10.19 27.56 -1.89
C VAL A 194 10.39 29.02 -1.52
N ILE A 195 10.02 29.92 -2.43
CA ILE A 195 9.93 31.36 -2.19
C ILE A 195 8.48 31.78 -2.47
N GLY A 196 7.79 32.34 -1.48
CA GLY A 196 6.44 32.88 -1.67
C GLY A 196 6.45 34.38 -1.96
N LEU A 197 5.58 34.80 -2.88
CA LEU A 197 5.42 36.20 -3.27
C LEU A 197 4.20 36.80 -2.57
N VAL A 198 4.44 37.53 -1.48
CA VAL A 198 3.39 38.23 -0.75
C VAL A 198 2.97 39.45 -1.56
N THR A 199 1.71 39.50 -1.99
CA THR A 199 1.19 40.55 -2.86
C THR A 199 0.34 41.57 -2.09
N GLY A 200 0.32 42.81 -2.58
CA GLY A 200 -0.56 43.85 -2.06
C GLY A 200 -2.02 43.60 -2.40
N ALA A 201 -2.95 44.18 -1.64
CA ALA A 201 -4.38 44.10 -1.92
C ALA A 201 -4.69 44.58 -3.35
N GLY A 202 -5.35 43.74 -4.16
CA GLY A 202 -5.71 44.06 -5.55
C GLY A 202 -4.60 43.86 -6.58
N ALA A 203 -3.48 43.23 -6.24
CA ALA A 203 -2.45 42.88 -7.21
C ALA A 203 -2.96 41.92 -8.29
N ASP A 204 -2.51 42.13 -9.53
CA ASP A 204 -2.78 41.23 -10.66
C ASP A 204 -1.87 40.01 -10.57
N LEU A 205 -2.41 38.90 -10.03
CA LEU A 205 -1.66 37.65 -9.82
C LEU A 205 -1.14 37.06 -11.14
N ALA A 206 -1.88 37.20 -12.25
CA ALA A 206 -1.44 36.68 -13.55
C ALA A 206 -0.22 37.44 -14.07
N ARG A 207 -0.20 38.77 -13.86
CA ARG A 207 0.98 39.59 -14.18
C ARG A 207 2.17 39.24 -13.28
N VAL A 208 1.95 39.09 -11.98
CA VAL A 208 3.00 38.69 -11.03
C VAL A 208 3.58 37.33 -11.41
N GLU A 209 2.74 36.35 -11.72
CA GLU A 209 3.14 35.02 -12.17
C GLU A 209 3.96 35.07 -13.47
N GLY A 210 3.51 35.85 -14.47
CA GLY A 210 4.22 36.01 -15.74
C GLY A 210 5.63 36.61 -15.56
N MET A 211 5.74 37.69 -14.79
CA MET A 211 7.03 38.33 -14.50
C MET A 211 7.93 37.46 -13.63
N ALA A 212 7.38 36.74 -12.65
CA ALA A 212 8.13 35.80 -11.84
C ALA A 212 8.72 34.68 -12.71
N ARG A 213 7.95 34.18 -13.69
CA ARG A 213 8.41 33.13 -14.61
C ARG A 213 9.59 33.60 -15.46
N GLU A 214 9.55 34.84 -15.95
CA GLU A 214 10.67 35.44 -16.69
C GLU A 214 11.93 35.63 -15.82
N ILE A 215 11.75 36.03 -14.55
CA ILE A 215 12.86 36.24 -13.61
C ILE A 215 13.54 34.91 -13.23
N VAL A 216 12.72 33.89 -12.96
CA VAL A 216 13.18 32.57 -12.49
C VAL A 216 13.80 31.78 -13.63
N GLY A 217 13.23 31.85 -14.84
CA GLY A 217 13.70 31.11 -16.01
C GLY A 217 13.76 29.60 -15.73
N ASP A 218 14.81 28.94 -16.24
CA ASP A 218 15.02 27.50 -16.04
C ASP A 218 15.51 27.14 -14.62
N GLY A 219 15.73 28.15 -13.77
CA GLY A 219 16.22 27.98 -12.40
C GLY A 219 15.15 27.58 -11.38
N GLY A 220 13.90 27.40 -11.80
CA GLY A 220 12.77 27.02 -10.94
C GLY A 220 11.43 27.03 -11.65
N GLU A 221 10.37 26.70 -10.93
CA GLU A 221 9.00 26.69 -11.44
C GLU A 221 8.11 27.65 -10.63
N VAL A 222 7.30 28.44 -11.32
CA VAL A 222 6.32 29.34 -10.70
C VAL A 222 4.96 28.66 -10.65
N LEU A 223 4.43 28.52 -9.44
CA LEU A 223 3.17 27.86 -9.12
C LEU A 223 2.12 28.89 -8.69
N ALA A 224 0.97 28.87 -9.35
CA ALA A 224 -0.19 29.69 -9.03
C ALA A 224 -1.48 28.86 -9.04
N GLY A 225 -2.53 29.35 -8.38
CA GLY A 225 -3.82 28.64 -8.32
C GLY A 225 -3.69 27.25 -7.70
N ASP A 226 -4.23 26.24 -8.38
CA ASP A 226 -4.21 24.83 -7.93
C ASP A 226 -2.85 24.16 -8.13
N ALA A 227 -1.98 24.68 -9.00
CA ALA A 227 -0.63 24.13 -9.21
C ALA A 227 0.24 24.20 -7.94
N ARG A 228 -0.11 25.09 -6.99
CA ARG A 228 0.53 25.18 -5.67
C ARG A 228 0.41 23.88 -4.86
N ALA A 229 -0.53 22.99 -5.19
CA ALA A 229 -0.68 21.69 -4.56
C ALA A 229 0.54 20.76 -4.81
N ALA A 230 1.36 21.07 -5.82
CA ALA A 230 2.63 20.38 -6.07
C ALA A 230 3.72 20.68 -5.01
N LEU A 231 3.45 21.58 -4.05
CA LEU A 231 4.30 21.86 -2.88
C LEU A 231 3.99 20.97 -1.67
N GLU A 232 3.12 19.98 -1.84
CA GLU A 232 2.91 18.93 -0.84
C GLU A 232 4.27 18.35 -0.39
N PRO A 233 4.51 18.18 0.91
CA PRO A 233 5.75 17.57 1.40
C PRO A 233 5.97 16.17 0.80
N ARG A 234 7.21 15.82 0.44
CA ARG A 234 7.54 14.51 -0.15
C ARG A 234 7.18 13.33 0.76
N ALA A 235 7.18 13.55 2.08
CA ALA A 235 6.72 12.55 3.04
C ALA A 235 5.21 12.26 2.89
N ASP A 236 4.40 13.30 2.69
CA ASP A 236 2.95 13.17 2.51
C ASP A 236 2.63 12.59 1.13
N GLU A 237 3.39 12.98 0.10
CA GLU A 237 3.34 12.38 -1.23
C GLU A 237 3.64 10.88 -1.19
N ARG A 238 4.68 10.46 -0.44
CA ARG A 238 5.01 9.03 -0.24
C ARG A 238 3.85 8.29 0.43
N VAL A 239 3.29 8.85 1.51
CA VAL A 239 2.15 8.26 2.22
C VAL A 239 0.96 8.10 1.27
N ARG A 240 0.63 9.15 0.53
CA ARG A 240 -0.45 9.17 -0.48
C ARG A 240 -0.18 8.18 -1.61
N TRP A 241 1.06 8.02 -2.07
CA TRP A 241 1.41 7.03 -3.09
C TRP A 241 1.21 5.60 -2.58
N ILE A 242 1.70 5.27 -1.37
CA ILE A 242 1.46 3.97 -0.72
C ILE A 242 -0.06 3.74 -0.56
N GLY A 243 -0.79 4.74 -0.06
CA GLY A 243 -2.24 4.72 0.05
C GLY A 243 -2.95 4.47 -1.26
N THR A 244 -2.49 5.11 -2.34
CA THR A 244 -3.03 4.94 -3.69
C THR A 244 -2.80 3.53 -4.21
N GLN A 245 -1.64 2.91 -3.94
CA GLN A 245 -1.39 1.51 -4.27
C GLN A 245 -2.33 0.57 -3.50
N VAL A 246 -2.53 0.84 -2.21
CA VAL A 246 -3.47 0.11 -1.35
C VAL A 246 -4.91 0.22 -1.86
N LEU A 247 -5.36 1.44 -2.17
CA LEU A 247 -6.69 1.71 -2.71
C LEU A 247 -6.88 1.04 -4.07
N THR A 248 -5.86 1.03 -4.93
CA THR A 248 -5.90 0.38 -6.24
C THR A 248 -6.01 -1.14 -6.10
N GLY A 249 -5.20 -1.75 -5.24
CA GLY A 249 -5.29 -3.18 -4.92
C GLY A 249 -6.66 -3.55 -4.32
N MET A 250 -7.17 -2.72 -3.41
CA MET A 250 -8.48 -2.93 -2.81
C MET A 250 -9.63 -2.76 -3.81
N ALA A 251 -9.56 -1.76 -4.70
CA ALA A 251 -10.52 -1.56 -5.78
C ALA A 251 -10.53 -2.75 -6.76
N ALA A 252 -9.35 -3.27 -7.11
CA ALA A 252 -9.22 -4.44 -7.98
C ALA A 252 -9.86 -5.69 -7.35
N VAL A 253 -9.54 -5.97 -6.08
CA VAL A 253 -10.09 -7.14 -5.35
C VAL A 253 -11.58 -6.98 -5.09
N SER A 254 -12.03 -5.85 -4.52
CA SER A 254 -13.47 -5.59 -4.29
C SER A 254 -14.25 -5.64 -5.58
N GLY A 255 -13.74 -5.02 -6.65
CA GLY A 255 -14.38 -5.01 -7.97
C GLY A 255 -14.53 -6.42 -8.52
N PHE A 256 -13.46 -7.22 -8.50
CA PHE A 256 -13.50 -8.61 -8.93
C PHE A 256 -14.53 -9.43 -8.14
N VAL A 257 -14.45 -9.36 -6.81
CA VAL A 257 -15.35 -10.12 -5.94
C VAL A 257 -16.79 -9.62 -6.15
N SER A 258 -17.02 -8.31 -6.26
CA SER A 258 -18.32 -7.69 -6.55
C SER A 258 -18.92 -8.23 -7.83
N VAL A 259 -18.16 -8.20 -8.92
CA VAL A 259 -18.58 -8.73 -10.21
C VAL A 259 -18.93 -10.22 -10.09
N PHE A 260 -18.06 -10.99 -9.44
CA PHE A 260 -18.24 -12.43 -9.26
C PHE A 260 -19.51 -12.79 -8.47
N VAL A 261 -19.70 -12.15 -7.32
CA VAL A 261 -20.83 -12.41 -6.41
C VAL A 261 -22.15 -11.94 -7.02
N VAL A 262 -22.18 -10.75 -7.63
CA VAL A 262 -23.36 -10.26 -8.35
C VAL A 262 -23.70 -11.19 -9.50
N ALA A 263 -22.70 -11.56 -10.32
CA ALA A 263 -22.96 -12.42 -11.48
C ALA A 263 -23.46 -13.81 -11.09
N SER A 264 -22.85 -14.45 -10.08
CA SER A 264 -23.28 -15.75 -9.58
C SER A 264 -24.68 -15.69 -8.99
N THR A 265 -24.99 -14.66 -8.19
CA THR A 265 -26.30 -14.51 -7.53
C THR A 265 -27.43 -14.30 -8.54
N PHE A 266 -27.29 -13.33 -9.46
CA PHE A 266 -28.32 -13.04 -10.45
C PHE A 266 -28.49 -14.20 -11.44
N ALA A 267 -27.39 -14.82 -11.89
CA ALA A 267 -27.47 -15.99 -12.76
C ALA A 267 -28.18 -17.16 -12.07
N PHE A 268 -27.89 -17.40 -10.79
CA PHE A 268 -28.52 -18.47 -10.01
C PHE A 268 -30.02 -18.22 -9.79
N GLY A 269 -30.43 -16.98 -9.50
CA GLY A 269 -31.85 -16.62 -9.39
C GLY A 269 -32.67 -16.93 -10.64
N VAL A 270 -32.09 -16.72 -11.83
CA VAL A 270 -32.72 -17.10 -13.11
C VAL A 270 -32.79 -18.63 -13.27
N VAL A 271 -31.75 -19.36 -12.85
CA VAL A 271 -31.74 -20.83 -12.93
C VAL A 271 -32.81 -21.46 -12.05
N GLN A 272 -33.05 -20.93 -10.84
CA GLN A 272 -34.09 -21.43 -9.95
C GLN A 272 -35.51 -21.27 -10.51
N ARG A 273 -35.70 -20.37 -11.48
CA ARG A 273 -37.00 -20.06 -12.09
C ARG A 273 -37.22 -20.73 -13.45
N ARG A 274 -36.33 -21.66 -13.83
CA ARG A 274 -36.46 -22.39 -15.10
C ARG A 274 -37.80 -23.11 -15.27
N ARG A 275 -38.33 -23.72 -14.20
CA ARG A 275 -39.65 -24.39 -14.23
C ARG A 275 -40.79 -23.41 -14.50
N GLU A 276 -40.75 -22.24 -13.85
CA GLU A 276 -41.72 -21.15 -14.08
C GLU A 276 -41.68 -20.67 -15.54
N PHE A 277 -40.48 -20.47 -16.09
CA PHE A 277 -40.30 -20.09 -17.49
C PHE A 277 -40.76 -21.19 -18.46
N GLY A 278 -40.56 -22.46 -18.11
CA GLY A 278 -41.08 -23.60 -18.86
C GLY A 278 -42.61 -23.61 -18.89
N LEU A 279 -43.26 -23.43 -17.73
CA LEU A 279 -44.71 -23.37 -17.60
C LEU A 279 -45.32 -22.19 -18.39
N LEU A 280 -44.74 -20.99 -18.26
CA LEU A 280 -45.18 -19.82 -19.05
C LEU A 280 -45.10 -20.08 -20.56
N ARG A 281 -44.06 -20.80 -21.00
CA ARG A 281 -43.89 -21.16 -22.42
C ARG A 281 -44.85 -22.25 -22.89
N LEU A 282 -45.29 -23.14 -22.01
CA LEU A 282 -46.34 -24.12 -22.32
C LEU A 282 -47.70 -23.45 -22.54
N VAL A 283 -47.96 -22.34 -21.84
CA VAL A 283 -49.18 -21.53 -22.00
C VAL A 283 -49.04 -20.51 -23.16
N GLY A 284 -47.97 -20.56 -23.94
CA GLY A 284 -47.80 -19.78 -25.18
C GLY A 284 -46.86 -18.57 -25.09
N ALA A 285 -46.18 -18.33 -23.96
CA ALA A 285 -45.21 -17.23 -23.88
C ALA A 285 -44.01 -17.47 -24.82
N THR A 286 -43.61 -16.45 -25.58
CA THR A 286 -42.43 -16.53 -26.45
C THR A 286 -41.12 -16.38 -25.65
N PRO A 287 -39.99 -16.95 -26.11
CA PRO A 287 -38.69 -16.77 -25.45
C PRO A 287 -38.25 -15.31 -25.33
N ARG A 288 -38.67 -14.45 -26.27
CA ARG A 288 -38.41 -12.99 -26.22
C ARG A 288 -39.20 -12.32 -25.09
N GLN A 289 -40.46 -12.70 -24.88
CA GLN A 289 -41.29 -12.19 -23.79
C GLN A 289 -40.76 -12.62 -22.42
N VAL A 290 -40.37 -13.88 -22.27
CA VAL A 290 -39.73 -14.38 -21.03
C VAL A 290 -38.44 -13.61 -20.75
N ARG A 291 -37.57 -13.45 -21.76
CA ARG A 291 -36.32 -12.70 -21.58
C ARG A 291 -36.61 -11.24 -21.19
N ARG A 292 -37.51 -10.54 -21.87
CA ARG A 292 -37.85 -9.14 -21.55
C ARG A 292 -38.42 -8.99 -20.13
N MET A 293 -39.19 -9.98 -19.67
CA MET A 293 -39.71 -10.02 -18.30
C MET A 293 -38.58 -10.12 -17.27
N VAL A 294 -37.67 -11.10 -17.43
CA VAL A 294 -36.55 -11.31 -16.49
C VAL A 294 -35.61 -10.10 -16.47
N TYR A 295 -35.38 -9.48 -17.62
CA TYR A 295 -34.60 -8.24 -17.70
C TYR A 295 -35.27 -7.06 -17.00
N GLY A 296 -36.58 -6.87 -17.18
CA GLY A 296 -37.30 -5.78 -16.51
C GLY A 296 -37.26 -5.93 -14.99
N GLU A 297 -37.31 -7.16 -14.49
CA GLU A 297 -37.19 -7.47 -13.07
C GLU A 297 -35.77 -7.25 -12.55
N ALA A 298 -34.76 -7.73 -13.27
CA ALA A 298 -33.36 -7.49 -12.95
C ALA A 298 -33.00 -6.00 -12.99
N LEU A 299 -33.57 -5.24 -13.94
CA LEU A 299 -33.39 -3.80 -14.04
C LEU A 299 -34.01 -3.08 -12.84
N ALA A 300 -35.23 -3.44 -12.44
CA ALA A 300 -35.92 -2.80 -11.31
C ALA A 300 -35.19 -3.06 -9.99
N VAL A 301 -34.86 -4.32 -9.70
CA VAL A 301 -34.15 -4.70 -8.46
C VAL A 301 -32.70 -4.22 -8.52
N GLY A 302 -32.07 -4.32 -9.69
CA GLY A 302 -30.70 -3.90 -9.92
C GLY A 302 -30.50 -2.41 -9.74
N ALA A 303 -31.37 -1.59 -10.33
CA ALA A 303 -31.30 -0.14 -10.20
C ALA A 303 -31.56 0.31 -8.75
N ALA A 304 -32.55 -0.28 -8.07
CA ALA A 304 -32.81 0.03 -6.67
C ALA A 304 -31.62 -0.35 -5.75
N ALA A 305 -31.05 -1.54 -5.95
CA ALA A 305 -29.90 -2.00 -5.20
C ALA A 305 -28.65 -1.16 -5.48
N ALA A 306 -28.38 -0.84 -6.75
CA ALA A 306 -27.24 -0.01 -7.12
C ALA A 306 -27.38 1.42 -6.60
N ALA A 307 -28.59 2.00 -6.61
CA ALA A 307 -28.84 3.32 -6.03
C ALA A 307 -28.64 3.33 -4.51
N ALA A 308 -29.19 2.34 -3.81
CA ALA A 308 -28.98 2.17 -2.37
C ALA A 308 -27.50 1.93 -2.04
N GLY A 309 -26.80 1.14 -2.85
CA GLY A 309 -25.38 0.87 -2.72
C GLY A 309 -24.53 2.12 -2.93
N ALA A 310 -24.81 2.91 -3.97
CA ALA A 310 -24.11 4.17 -4.22
C ALA A 310 -24.32 5.17 -3.06
N ALA A 311 -25.55 5.30 -2.56
CA ALA A 311 -25.85 6.13 -1.39
C ALA A 311 -25.10 5.63 -0.14
N LEU A 312 -25.07 4.32 0.09
CA LEU A 312 -24.34 3.72 1.20
C LEU A 312 -22.82 3.94 1.06
N GLY A 313 -22.28 3.84 -0.16
CA GLY A 313 -20.86 4.11 -0.44
C GLY A 313 -20.46 5.56 -0.15
N ILE A 314 -21.33 6.52 -0.50
CA ILE A 314 -21.12 7.95 -0.16
C ILE A 314 -21.07 8.15 1.36
N VAL A 315 -21.98 7.52 2.11
CA VAL A 315 -22.03 7.64 3.58
C VAL A 315 -20.83 6.97 4.25
N LEU A 316 -20.35 5.85 3.72
CA LEU A 316 -19.23 5.10 4.31
C LEU A 316 -17.85 5.66 3.94
N ALA A 317 -17.73 6.40 2.84
CA ALA A 317 -16.44 6.87 2.35
C ALA A 317 -15.66 7.75 3.35
N PRO A 318 -16.27 8.74 4.05
CA PRO A 318 -15.54 9.53 5.06
C PRO A 318 -15.04 8.69 6.23
N VAL A 319 -15.82 7.71 6.68
CA VAL A 319 -15.43 6.78 7.75
C VAL A 319 -14.22 5.95 7.30
N PHE A 320 -14.27 5.43 6.08
CA PHE A 320 -13.16 4.67 5.52
C PHE A 320 -11.91 5.53 5.29
N GLY A 321 -12.07 6.77 4.85
CA GLY A 321 -10.97 7.74 4.73
C GLY A 321 -10.29 8.03 6.07
N GLY A 322 -11.07 8.18 7.14
CA GLY A 322 -10.52 8.34 8.50
C GLY A 322 -9.69 7.13 8.96
N LEU A 323 -10.17 5.91 8.67
CA LEU A 323 -9.42 4.69 8.97
C LEU A 323 -8.10 4.59 8.19
N LEU A 324 -8.04 5.10 6.95
CA LEU A 324 -6.79 5.15 6.18
C LEU A 324 -5.80 6.17 6.75
N VAL A 325 -6.27 7.32 7.23
CA VAL A 325 -5.43 8.30 7.93
C VAL A 325 -4.86 7.68 9.22
N GLU A 326 -5.69 7.03 10.04
CA GLU A 326 -5.24 6.34 11.26
C GLU A 326 -4.26 5.20 10.97
N ALA A 327 -4.46 4.49 9.85
CA ALA A 327 -3.59 3.41 9.41
C ALA A 327 -2.28 3.91 8.79
N GLY A 328 -2.12 5.21 8.50
CA GLY A 328 -0.93 5.78 7.86
C GLY A 328 -0.90 5.61 6.34
N PHE A 329 -2.06 5.42 5.70
CA PHE A 329 -2.22 5.34 4.25
C PHE A 329 -2.71 6.63 3.60
N GLU A 330 -3.11 7.64 4.38
CA GLU A 330 -3.43 8.98 3.89
C GLU A 330 -2.84 10.02 4.85
N PRO A 331 -2.38 11.18 4.35
CA PRO A 331 -1.76 12.18 5.19
C PRO A 331 -2.76 12.84 6.14
N PRO A 332 -2.30 13.43 7.26
CA PRO A 332 -3.13 14.23 8.14
C PRO A 332 -3.85 15.35 7.38
N GLY A 333 -5.15 15.53 7.63
CA GLY A 333 -5.97 16.53 6.91
C GLY A 333 -6.59 16.02 5.61
N PHE A 334 -6.37 14.75 5.22
CA PHE A 334 -7.13 14.11 4.15
C PHE A 334 -8.63 14.16 4.45
N SER A 335 -9.41 14.56 3.46
CA SER A 335 -10.87 14.57 3.55
C SER A 335 -11.49 14.10 2.25
N VAL A 336 -12.56 13.32 2.35
CA VAL A 336 -13.24 12.76 1.19
C VAL A 336 -14.10 13.83 0.53
N ARG A 337 -13.81 14.13 -0.74
CA ARG A 337 -14.64 15.00 -1.57
C ARG A 337 -15.75 14.18 -2.21
N ILE A 338 -16.99 14.63 -2.04
CA ILE A 338 -18.14 13.95 -2.64
C ILE A 338 -18.29 14.44 -4.08
N GLU A 339 -17.56 13.80 -4.99
CA GLU A 339 -17.73 13.97 -6.43
C GLU A 339 -18.86 13.08 -6.95
N ALA A 340 -19.60 13.54 -7.96
CA ALA A 340 -20.76 12.80 -8.48
C ALA A 340 -20.35 11.59 -9.36
N TRP A 341 -19.20 11.63 -10.02
CA TRP A 341 -18.82 10.63 -11.01
C TRP A 341 -18.46 9.25 -10.40
N PRO A 342 -17.77 9.11 -9.24
CA PRO A 342 -17.42 7.78 -8.71
C PRO A 342 -18.66 6.95 -8.31
N PRO A 343 -19.66 7.49 -7.58
CA PRO A 343 -20.90 6.75 -7.30
C PRO A 343 -21.70 6.41 -8.55
N VAL A 344 -21.72 7.30 -9.55
CA VAL A 344 -22.40 7.05 -10.84
C VAL A 344 -21.70 5.93 -11.64
N ALA A 345 -20.37 5.92 -11.67
CA ALA A 345 -19.60 4.86 -12.30
C ALA A 345 -19.79 3.51 -11.59
N ALA A 346 -19.80 3.50 -10.26
CA ALA A 346 -20.09 2.31 -9.47
C ALA A 346 -21.52 1.79 -9.72
N PHE A 347 -22.52 2.68 -9.75
CA PHE A 347 -23.90 2.36 -10.10
C PHE A 347 -23.99 1.70 -11.48
N GLY A 348 -23.40 2.33 -12.50
CA GLY A 348 -23.41 1.85 -13.87
C GLY A 348 -22.73 0.49 -14.01
N THR A 349 -21.59 0.31 -13.35
CA THR A 349 -20.82 -0.94 -13.39
C THR A 349 -21.59 -2.07 -12.72
N GLY A 350 -22.10 -1.86 -11.51
CA GLY A 350 -22.87 -2.88 -10.79
C GLY A 350 -24.15 -3.29 -11.54
N LEU A 351 -24.89 -2.31 -12.06
CA LEU A 351 -26.08 -2.57 -12.86
C LEU A 351 -25.74 -3.32 -14.16
N GLY A 352 -24.67 -2.91 -14.85
CA GLY A 352 -24.18 -3.56 -16.05
C GLY A 352 -23.84 -5.03 -15.81
N VAL A 353 -23.11 -5.33 -14.74
CA VAL A 353 -22.78 -6.71 -14.33
C VAL A 353 -24.04 -7.53 -14.08
N ALA A 354 -25.01 -7.00 -13.33
CA ALA A 354 -26.26 -7.70 -13.04
C ALA A 354 -27.03 -8.04 -14.32
N LEU A 355 -27.14 -7.09 -15.26
CA LEU A 355 -27.82 -7.30 -16.54
C LEU A 355 -27.09 -8.29 -17.45
N LEU A 356 -25.75 -8.27 -17.48
CA LEU A 356 -24.92 -9.25 -18.20
C LEU A 356 -25.06 -10.66 -17.63
N ALA A 357 -25.12 -10.77 -16.30
CA ALA A 357 -25.35 -12.04 -15.62
C ALA A 357 -26.72 -12.63 -15.99
N VAL A 358 -27.77 -11.81 -15.92
CA VAL A 358 -29.13 -12.20 -16.32
C VAL A 358 -29.21 -12.53 -17.79
N TRP A 359 -28.54 -11.77 -18.67
CA TRP A 359 -28.44 -12.09 -20.10
C TRP A 359 -27.89 -13.50 -20.32
N SER A 360 -26.75 -13.79 -19.70
CA SER A 360 -26.04 -15.06 -19.87
C SER A 360 -26.90 -16.25 -19.44
N ALA A 361 -27.61 -16.11 -18.30
CA ALA A 361 -28.48 -17.14 -17.76
C ALA A 361 -29.78 -17.29 -18.59
N SER A 362 -30.40 -16.17 -18.98
CA SER A 362 -31.68 -16.14 -19.70
C SER A 362 -31.56 -16.66 -21.14
N ARG A 363 -30.44 -16.40 -21.81
CA ARG A 363 -30.20 -16.87 -23.19
C ARG A 363 -30.18 -18.40 -23.26
N ARG A 364 -29.73 -19.06 -22.19
CA ARG A 364 -29.75 -20.52 -22.06
C ARG A 364 -31.14 -21.04 -21.70
N ALA A 365 -31.80 -20.40 -20.73
CA ALA A 365 -33.16 -20.78 -20.31
C ALA A 365 -34.18 -20.71 -21.48
N GLY A 366 -34.04 -19.74 -22.38
CA GLY A 366 -34.91 -19.61 -23.56
C GLY A 366 -34.74 -20.69 -24.63
N ARG A 367 -33.68 -21.51 -24.58
CA ARG A 367 -33.39 -22.57 -25.57
C ARG A 367 -33.80 -23.98 -25.12
N VAL A 368 -34.05 -24.20 -23.84
CA VAL A 368 -34.51 -25.50 -23.31
C VAL A 368 -35.91 -25.79 -23.82
N ARG A 369 -36.24 -27.03 -24.22
CA ARG A 369 -37.58 -27.35 -24.72
C ARG A 369 -38.60 -27.35 -23.56
N PRO A 370 -39.82 -26.84 -23.73
CA PRO A 370 -40.80 -26.74 -22.64
C PRO A 370 -41.13 -28.08 -21.95
N LEU A 371 -41.08 -29.19 -22.70
CA LEU A 371 -41.31 -30.54 -22.19
C LEU A 371 -40.11 -31.12 -21.40
N GLU A 372 -38.88 -30.70 -21.72
CA GLU A 372 -37.67 -31.07 -20.96
C GLU A 372 -37.67 -30.40 -19.58
N ALA A 373 -38.22 -29.18 -19.47
CA ALA A 373 -38.33 -28.47 -18.19
C ALA A 373 -39.32 -29.10 -17.18
N LEU A 374 -40.20 -30.00 -17.64
CA LEU A 374 -41.15 -30.73 -16.80
C LEU A 374 -40.69 -32.16 -16.45
N ARG A 375 -39.80 -32.76 -17.24
CA ARG A 375 -39.20 -34.06 -16.91
C ARG A 375 -38.07 -33.83 -15.91
N GLU A 376 -38.41 -33.86 -14.63
CA GLU A 376 -37.52 -33.64 -13.48
C GLU A 376 -36.34 -34.63 -13.38
N ALA A 377 -36.26 -35.61 -14.30
CA ALA A 377 -35.20 -36.62 -14.39
C ALA A 377 -34.29 -36.43 -15.62
N GLU A 378 -33.65 -35.26 -15.76
CA GLU A 378 -32.41 -35.18 -16.54
C GLU A 378 -31.26 -34.88 -15.59
N ALA A 379 -30.62 -35.96 -15.13
CA ALA A 379 -29.21 -35.92 -14.79
C ALA A 379 -28.52 -35.14 -15.91
N ASP A 380 -27.91 -34.01 -15.57
CA ASP A 380 -27.31 -33.06 -16.50
C ASP A 380 -26.15 -33.78 -17.22
N ARG A 381 -26.44 -34.52 -18.31
CA ARG A 381 -25.54 -35.53 -18.92
C ARG A 381 -24.21 -34.94 -19.42
N ARG A 382 -24.10 -33.61 -19.49
CA ARG A 382 -22.86 -32.89 -19.82
C ARG A 382 -22.56 -31.87 -18.72
N PRO A 383 -21.60 -32.15 -17.82
CA PRO A 383 -21.24 -31.21 -16.76
C PRO A 383 -20.64 -29.90 -17.30
N MET A 384 -20.11 -29.90 -18.54
CA MET A 384 -19.41 -28.75 -19.13
C MET A 384 -19.92 -28.34 -20.53
N THR A 385 -19.86 -27.02 -20.77
CA THR A 385 -20.10 -26.40 -22.09
C THR A 385 -18.76 -26.01 -22.72
N ARG A 386 -18.60 -26.12 -24.06
CA ARG A 386 -17.36 -25.73 -24.77
C ARG A 386 -16.85 -24.34 -24.38
N ALA A 387 -17.75 -23.36 -24.30
CA ALA A 387 -17.40 -22.00 -23.88
C ALA A 387 -16.74 -21.92 -22.49
N ARG A 388 -17.22 -22.74 -21.52
CA ARG A 388 -16.64 -22.78 -20.16
C ARG A 388 -15.27 -23.46 -20.12
N TRP A 389 -15.09 -24.49 -20.93
CA TRP A 389 -13.79 -25.16 -21.08
C TRP A 389 -12.75 -24.19 -21.64
N ILE A 390 -13.08 -23.51 -22.74
CA ILE A 390 -12.18 -22.56 -23.40
C ILE A 390 -11.89 -21.38 -22.47
N SER A 391 -12.91 -20.76 -21.88
CA SER A 391 -12.70 -19.63 -20.96
C SER A 391 -11.94 -20.04 -19.70
N GLY A 392 -12.26 -21.21 -19.12
CA GLY A 392 -11.59 -21.73 -17.94
C GLY A 392 -10.11 -21.98 -18.21
N ALA A 393 -9.78 -22.67 -19.32
CA ALA A 393 -8.41 -22.92 -19.73
C ALA A 393 -7.64 -21.62 -20.04
N ALA A 394 -8.29 -20.65 -20.71
CA ALA A 394 -7.68 -19.36 -21.02
C ALA A 394 -7.32 -18.56 -19.75
N PHE A 395 -8.24 -18.48 -18.76
CA PHE A 395 -7.95 -17.80 -17.49
C PHE A 395 -6.92 -18.54 -16.64
N THR A 396 -6.92 -19.87 -16.65
CA THR A 396 -5.86 -20.64 -15.98
C THR A 396 -4.50 -20.39 -16.65
N LEU A 397 -4.42 -20.35 -17.98
CA LEU A 397 -3.19 -20.07 -18.71
C LEU A 397 -2.70 -18.63 -18.46
N LEU A 398 -3.61 -17.66 -18.46
CA LEU A 398 -3.30 -16.27 -18.09
C LEU A 398 -2.75 -16.17 -16.66
N GLY A 399 -3.40 -16.85 -15.72
CA GLY A 399 -3.00 -16.82 -14.31
C GLY A 399 -1.64 -17.46 -14.07
N THR A 400 -1.38 -18.62 -14.67
CA THR A 400 -0.07 -19.26 -14.62
C THR A 400 1.00 -18.42 -15.33
N GLY A 401 0.66 -17.76 -16.44
CA GLY A 401 1.57 -16.85 -17.14
C GLY A 401 1.96 -15.64 -16.30
N CYS A 402 1.00 -15.00 -15.62
CA CYS A 402 1.29 -13.91 -14.68
C CYS A 402 2.14 -14.39 -13.51
N ALA A 403 1.86 -15.58 -12.96
CA ALA A 403 2.66 -16.18 -11.88
C ALA A 403 4.09 -16.53 -12.32
N ALA A 404 4.32 -16.89 -13.59
CA ALA A 404 5.66 -17.12 -14.11
C ALA A 404 6.42 -15.80 -14.36
N ALA A 405 5.70 -14.74 -14.78
CA ALA A 405 6.28 -13.43 -15.04
C ALA A 405 6.87 -12.76 -13.79
N THR A 406 6.49 -13.19 -12.57
CA THR A 406 7.06 -12.65 -11.33
C THR A 406 8.55 -12.95 -11.18
N ALA A 407 9.08 -14.01 -11.80
CA ALA A 407 10.48 -14.40 -11.65
C ALA A 407 11.47 -13.41 -12.28
N GLY A 408 11.05 -12.63 -13.29
CA GLY A 408 11.89 -11.63 -13.96
C GLY A 408 11.40 -10.18 -13.77
N ALA A 409 10.45 -9.97 -12.86
CA ALA A 409 9.82 -8.68 -12.64
C ALA A 409 10.53 -7.89 -11.53
N GLY A 410 10.59 -6.56 -11.66
CA GLY A 410 10.98 -5.67 -10.56
C GLY A 410 9.98 -5.73 -9.39
N ALA A 411 10.37 -5.22 -8.22
CA ALA A 411 9.61 -5.32 -6.97
C ALA A 411 8.13 -4.90 -7.12
N ASP A 412 7.86 -3.78 -7.80
CA ASP A 412 6.50 -3.27 -7.99
C ASP A 412 5.67 -4.13 -8.94
N ALA A 413 6.31 -4.69 -9.96
CA ALA A 413 5.66 -5.54 -10.94
C ALA A 413 5.32 -6.93 -10.36
N ILE A 414 6.11 -7.45 -9.41
CA ILE A 414 5.84 -8.72 -8.72
C ILE A 414 4.47 -8.68 -8.02
N VAL A 415 4.15 -7.59 -7.30
CA VAL A 415 2.88 -7.46 -6.57
C VAL A 415 1.70 -7.47 -7.55
N ASN A 416 1.78 -6.67 -8.61
CA ASN A 416 0.72 -6.58 -9.63
C ASN A 416 0.50 -7.90 -10.36
N TYR A 417 1.58 -8.54 -10.84
CA TYR A 417 1.47 -9.85 -11.51
C TYR A 417 0.91 -10.92 -10.60
N SER A 418 1.26 -10.91 -9.31
CA SER A 418 0.74 -11.87 -8.33
C SER A 418 -0.75 -11.67 -8.10
N LEU A 419 -1.21 -10.43 -8.02
CA LEU A 419 -2.63 -10.10 -7.89
C LEU A 419 -3.44 -10.53 -9.12
N TYR A 420 -2.93 -10.24 -10.32
CA TYR A 420 -3.55 -10.68 -11.58
C TYR A 420 -3.57 -12.21 -11.72
N ALA A 421 -2.48 -12.87 -11.31
CA ALA A 421 -2.40 -14.32 -11.27
C ALA A 421 -3.49 -14.91 -10.36
N ALA A 422 -3.63 -14.37 -9.14
CA ALA A 422 -4.66 -14.79 -8.19
C ALA A 422 -6.07 -14.70 -8.78
N MET A 423 -6.43 -13.52 -9.31
CA MET A 423 -7.76 -13.27 -9.90
C MET A 423 -8.05 -14.21 -11.09
N ALA A 424 -7.08 -14.36 -12.00
CA ALA A 424 -7.23 -15.20 -13.18
C ALA A 424 -7.31 -16.70 -12.83
N LEU A 425 -6.48 -17.20 -11.91
CA LEU A 425 -6.52 -18.60 -11.48
C LEU A 425 -7.82 -18.93 -10.73
N ILE A 426 -8.29 -18.05 -9.84
CA ILE A 426 -9.57 -18.20 -9.13
C ILE A 426 -10.72 -18.28 -10.14
N LEU A 427 -10.74 -17.39 -11.13
CA LEU A 427 -11.78 -17.38 -12.17
C LEU A 427 -11.71 -18.62 -13.06
N GLY A 428 -10.51 -19.02 -13.49
CA GLY A 428 -10.27 -20.22 -14.28
C GLY A 428 -10.76 -21.48 -13.55
N LEU A 429 -10.35 -21.67 -12.29
CA LEU A 429 -10.75 -22.82 -11.50
C LEU A 429 -12.25 -22.83 -11.21
N THR A 430 -12.86 -21.68 -10.96
CA THR A 430 -14.31 -21.57 -10.77
C THR A 430 -15.09 -21.96 -12.03
N LEU A 431 -14.59 -21.59 -13.21
CA LEU A 431 -15.21 -21.98 -14.49
C LEU A 431 -15.04 -23.47 -14.79
N LEU A 432 -13.92 -24.06 -14.36
CA LEU A 432 -13.60 -25.48 -14.47
C LEU A 432 -14.18 -26.33 -13.32
N ALA A 433 -14.71 -25.72 -12.25
CA ALA A 433 -15.19 -26.42 -11.06
C ALA A 433 -16.14 -27.60 -11.36
N PRO A 434 -17.11 -27.53 -12.31
CA PRO A 434 -17.96 -28.67 -12.64
C PRO A 434 -17.23 -29.90 -13.20
N ALA A 435 -16.04 -29.76 -13.78
CA ALA A 435 -15.21 -30.91 -14.17
C ALA A 435 -14.34 -31.43 -13.01
N ILE A 436 -13.95 -30.54 -12.09
CA ILE A 436 -13.03 -30.84 -10.98
C ILE A 436 -13.77 -31.43 -9.79
N VAL A 437 -15.02 -31.03 -9.57
CA VAL A 437 -15.85 -31.49 -8.44
C VAL A 437 -15.99 -33.02 -8.40
N PRO A 438 -16.34 -33.74 -9.49
CA PRO A 438 -16.48 -35.20 -9.43
C PRO A 438 -15.23 -35.97 -8.98
N PRO A 439 -14.01 -35.76 -9.56
CA PRO A 439 -12.83 -36.45 -9.08
C PRO A 439 -12.46 -36.05 -7.66
N VAL A 440 -12.57 -34.77 -7.30
CA VAL A 440 -12.24 -34.29 -5.95
C VAL A 440 -13.20 -34.86 -4.89
N VAL A 441 -14.51 -34.85 -5.15
CA VAL A 441 -15.51 -35.48 -4.27
C VAL A 441 -15.23 -36.97 -4.12
N ARG A 442 -14.88 -37.69 -5.19
CA ARG A 442 -14.53 -39.12 -5.11
C ARG A 442 -13.32 -39.38 -4.22
N VAL A 443 -12.33 -38.49 -4.20
CA VAL A 443 -11.14 -38.60 -3.34
C VAL A 443 -11.46 -38.24 -1.90
N LEU A 444 -12.06 -37.07 -1.66
CA LEU A 444 -12.40 -36.56 -0.32
C LEU A 444 -13.43 -37.41 0.41
N SER A 445 -14.34 -38.07 -0.31
CA SER A 445 -15.36 -38.94 0.29
C SER A 445 -14.87 -40.34 0.64
N ARG A 446 -13.67 -40.77 0.22
CA ARG A 446 -13.11 -42.09 0.57
C ARG A 446 -13.08 -42.39 2.08
N PRO A 447 -12.59 -41.49 2.96
CA PRO A 447 -12.63 -41.74 4.41
C PRO A 447 -14.05 -41.76 4.96
N LEU A 448 -14.97 -40.96 4.41
CA LEU A 448 -16.38 -40.95 4.82
C LEU A 448 -17.09 -42.28 4.52
N LEU A 449 -16.69 -42.99 3.45
CA LEU A 449 -17.20 -44.32 3.10
C LEU A 449 -16.77 -45.41 4.09
N ARG A 450 -15.76 -45.16 4.94
CA ARG A 450 -15.39 -46.09 6.03
C ARG A 450 -16.30 -45.97 7.26
N THR A 451 -17.14 -44.92 7.33
CA THR A 451 -18.10 -44.75 8.42
C THR A 451 -19.38 -45.54 8.14
N ARG A 452 -19.93 -46.24 9.14
CA ARG A 452 -21.14 -47.10 9.01
C ARG A 452 -22.47 -46.33 8.82
N GLY A 453 -22.43 -45.03 8.48
CA GLY A 453 -23.61 -44.16 8.47
C GLY A 453 -24.16 -43.84 7.08
N ALA A 454 -25.48 -43.94 6.90
CA ALA A 454 -26.18 -43.60 5.65
C ALA A 454 -25.97 -42.14 5.19
N THR A 455 -25.72 -41.22 6.12
CA THR A 455 -25.53 -39.78 5.84
C THR A 455 -24.34 -39.50 4.92
N GLY A 456 -23.20 -40.19 5.12
CA GLY A 456 -22.00 -39.98 4.30
C GLY A 456 -22.19 -40.43 2.84
N MET A 457 -22.88 -41.56 2.65
CA MET A 457 -23.25 -42.06 1.33
C MET A 457 -24.22 -41.10 0.63
N LEU A 458 -25.25 -40.63 1.32
CA LEU A 458 -26.26 -39.71 0.77
C LEU A 458 -25.62 -38.37 0.35
N VAL A 459 -24.76 -37.79 1.18
CA VAL A 459 -24.07 -36.53 0.85
C VAL A 459 -23.18 -36.72 -0.39
N ARG A 460 -22.43 -37.83 -0.47
CA ARG A 460 -21.57 -38.12 -1.62
C ARG A 460 -22.36 -38.25 -2.93
N GLU A 461 -23.40 -39.09 -2.93
CA GLU A 461 -24.21 -39.31 -4.13
C GLU A 461 -24.93 -38.03 -4.55
N GLU A 462 -25.43 -37.24 -3.60
CA GLU A 462 -26.05 -35.95 -3.90
C GLU A 462 -25.06 -34.96 -4.56
N MET A 463 -23.83 -34.87 -4.04
CA MET A 463 -22.80 -34.00 -4.60
C MET A 463 -22.41 -34.42 -6.03
N LEU A 464 -22.40 -35.73 -6.32
CA LEU A 464 -22.09 -36.29 -7.63
C LEU A 464 -23.27 -36.22 -8.61
N ALA A 465 -24.51 -36.28 -8.12
CA ALA A 465 -25.71 -36.13 -8.94
C ALA A 465 -25.97 -34.67 -9.31
N ALA A 466 -25.68 -33.73 -8.40
CA ALA A 466 -25.97 -32.30 -8.55
C ALA A 466 -24.71 -31.44 -8.79
N VAL A 467 -23.74 -31.94 -9.55
CA VAL A 467 -22.40 -31.33 -9.74
C VAL A 467 -22.43 -29.82 -10.00
N ARG A 468 -23.32 -29.33 -10.89
CA ARG A 468 -23.40 -27.89 -11.19
C ARG A 468 -23.81 -27.05 -9.98
N ARG A 469 -24.75 -27.56 -9.18
CA ARG A 469 -25.24 -26.90 -7.96
C ARG A 469 -24.13 -26.90 -6.91
N THR A 470 -23.50 -28.05 -6.68
CA THR A 470 -22.34 -28.21 -5.80
C THR A 470 -21.20 -27.26 -6.18
N SER A 471 -20.94 -27.11 -7.48
CA SER A 471 -19.93 -26.16 -7.99
C SER A 471 -20.30 -24.71 -7.69
N SER A 472 -21.57 -24.32 -7.89
CA SER A 472 -22.01 -22.95 -7.63
C SER A 472 -22.01 -22.60 -6.14
N THR A 473 -22.29 -23.55 -5.25
CA THR A 473 -22.28 -23.35 -3.80
C THR A 473 -20.85 -23.34 -3.23
N ALA A 474 -19.93 -24.10 -3.82
CA ALA A 474 -18.52 -24.13 -3.41
C ALA A 474 -17.70 -22.92 -3.92
N ALA A 475 -18.12 -22.30 -5.02
CA ALA A 475 -17.34 -21.25 -5.67
C ALA A 475 -17.12 -19.99 -4.82
N PRO A 476 -18.12 -19.45 -4.07
CA PRO A 476 -17.86 -18.36 -3.15
C PRO A 476 -16.82 -18.71 -2.08
N VAL A 477 -16.88 -19.91 -1.49
CA VAL A 477 -15.89 -20.40 -0.52
C VAL A 477 -14.49 -20.50 -1.14
N LEU A 478 -14.40 -20.98 -2.38
CA LEU A 478 -13.15 -21.02 -3.15
C LEU A 478 -12.54 -19.63 -3.28
N VAL A 479 -13.34 -18.62 -3.66
CA VAL A 479 -12.88 -17.23 -3.78
C VAL A 479 -12.43 -16.71 -2.43
N THR A 480 -13.22 -16.92 -1.36
CA THR A 480 -12.90 -16.48 0.00
C THR A 480 -11.57 -17.04 0.50
N VAL A 481 -11.41 -18.36 0.45
CA VAL A 481 -10.21 -19.05 0.94
C VAL A 481 -9.02 -18.75 0.03
N GLY A 482 -9.22 -18.78 -1.29
CA GLY A 482 -8.17 -18.50 -2.27
C GLY A 482 -7.55 -17.13 -2.07
N PHE A 483 -8.37 -16.06 -1.98
CA PHE A 483 -7.85 -14.71 -1.71
C PHE A 483 -7.21 -14.59 -0.33
N ALA A 484 -7.86 -15.10 0.72
CA ALA A 484 -7.32 -14.97 2.07
C ALA A 484 -5.94 -15.63 2.20
N VAL A 485 -5.77 -16.83 1.63
CA VAL A 485 -4.49 -17.57 1.65
C VAL A 485 -3.45 -16.87 0.77
N LEU A 486 -3.84 -16.44 -0.43
CA LEU A 486 -2.92 -15.78 -1.36
C LEU A 486 -2.43 -14.46 -0.80
N VAL A 487 -3.32 -13.55 -0.46
CA VAL A 487 -2.95 -12.20 0.01
C VAL A 487 -2.11 -12.32 1.28
N THR A 488 -2.60 -13.02 2.30
CA THR A 488 -1.88 -13.13 3.58
C THR A 488 -0.57 -13.92 3.41
N GLY A 489 -0.58 -14.99 2.61
CA GLY A 489 0.61 -15.81 2.39
C GLY A 489 1.69 -15.08 1.61
N MET A 490 1.31 -14.27 0.61
CA MET A 490 2.24 -13.42 -0.13
C MET A 490 2.88 -12.41 0.82
N THR A 491 2.05 -11.70 1.56
CA THR A 491 2.50 -10.69 2.52
C THR A 491 3.45 -11.25 3.57
N GLN A 492 3.09 -12.37 4.22
CA GLN A 492 3.94 -12.98 5.26
C GLN A 492 5.22 -13.59 4.70
N THR A 493 5.19 -14.10 3.46
CA THR A 493 6.39 -14.65 2.79
C THR A 493 7.36 -13.52 2.45
N THR A 494 6.86 -12.37 1.95
CA THR A 494 7.68 -11.18 1.71
C THR A 494 8.29 -10.64 3.00
N ALA A 495 7.47 -10.41 4.03
CA ALA A 495 7.91 -9.89 5.32
C ALA A 495 8.96 -10.79 5.98
N GLY A 496 8.73 -12.12 5.96
CA GLY A 496 9.69 -13.09 6.50
C GLY A 496 11.00 -13.16 5.73
N ALA A 497 10.97 -12.98 4.41
CA ALA A 497 12.17 -12.97 3.57
C ALA A 497 13.05 -11.74 3.83
N PHE A 498 12.44 -10.55 3.98
CA PHE A 498 13.17 -9.33 4.33
C PHE A 498 13.63 -9.29 5.80
N ALA A 499 12.90 -9.92 6.73
CA ALA A 499 13.34 -10.07 8.11
C ALA A 499 14.64 -10.90 8.23
N LEU A 500 14.82 -11.95 7.41
CA LEU A 500 16.03 -12.78 7.37
C LEU A 500 17.26 -12.01 6.85
N GLY A 501 17.09 -11.05 5.94
CA GLY A 501 18.17 -10.17 5.48
C GLY A 501 18.63 -9.16 6.52
N ARG A 502 17.77 -8.83 7.50
CA ARG A 502 18.07 -7.85 8.55
C ARG A 502 18.76 -8.46 9.77
N THR A 503 18.49 -9.73 10.11
CA THR A 503 19.12 -10.40 11.25
C THR A 503 20.60 -10.71 11.04
N THR A 504 21.05 -10.85 9.80
CA THR A 504 22.48 -11.01 9.45
C THR A 504 23.27 -9.70 9.47
N ALA A 505 22.59 -8.54 9.43
CA ALA A 505 23.22 -7.23 9.26
C ALA A 505 23.75 -6.60 10.56
N VAL A 506 23.15 -6.89 11.72
CA VAL A 506 23.28 -5.98 12.87
C VAL A 506 24.57 -6.18 13.67
N GLY A 507 25.00 -7.41 13.98
CA GLY A 507 26.29 -7.68 14.66
C GLY A 507 26.62 -6.79 15.89
N ALA A 508 25.62 -6.16 16.51
CA ALA A 508 25.69 -5.19 17.59
C ALA A 508 24.95 -5.76 18.81
N GLU A 509 25.35 -5.39 20.02
CA GLU A 509 24.77 -5.91 21.27
C GLU A 509 23.51 -5.12 21.68
N ALA A 510 23.51 -3.81 21.40
CA ALA A 510 22.39 -2.91 21.63
C ALA A 510 22.30 -1.85 20.52
N VAL A 511 21.12 -1.25 20.38
CA VAL A 511 20.84 -0.18 19.42
C VAL A 511 20.08 0.94 20.13
N VAL A 512 20.52 2.18 19.94
CA VAL A 512 19.75 3.35 20.34
C VAL A 512 18.84 3.75 19.19
N VAL A 513 17.55 3.83 19.48
CA VAL A 513 16.52 4.27 18.54
C VAL A 513 15.85 5.54 19.04
N PRO A 514 15.23 6.34 18.16
CA PRO A 514 14.45 7.52 18.54
C PRO A 514 13.31 7.15 19.50
N ASP A 515 13.02 8.05 20.45
CA ASP A 515 11.90 7.91 21.38
C ASP A 515 11.05 9.18 21.39
N GLY A 516 9.90 9.13 20.72
CA GLY A 516 9.03 10.29 20.53
C GLY A 516 9.58 11.35 19.56
N THR A 517 10.68 11.04 18.85
CA THR A 517 11.34 11.90 17.86
C THR A 517 11.45 11.16 16.52
N PRO A 518 11.58 11.85 15.37
CA PRO A 518 11.73 11.23 14.06
C PRO A 518 13.16 10.72 13.80
N GLY A 519 14.10 11.03 14.70
CA GLY A 519 15.51 10.67 14.63
C GLY A 519 16.28 11.15 15.86
N LEU A 520 17.54 10.76 15.96
CA LEU A 520 18.45 11.11 17.04
C LEU A 520 19.25 12.37 16.69
N SER A 521 19.32 13.30 17.64
CA SER A 521 20.15 14.50 17.56
C SER A 521 21.64 14.18 17.74
N ASP A 522 22.53 15.10 17.37
CA ASP A 522 23.97 14.91 17.60
C ASP A 522 24.30 14.79 19.09
N ALA A 523 23.59 15.51 19.97
CA ALA A 523 23.70 15.33 21.42
C ALA A 523 23.35 13.89 21.84
N ALA A 524 22.29 13.30 21.26
CA ALA A 524 21.90 11.92 21.52
C ALA A 524 22.93 10.91 21.00
N VAL A 525 23.45 11.12 19.78
CA VAL A 525 24.50 10.28 19.20
C VAL A 525 25.79 10.32 20.03
N THR A 526 26.18 11.52 20.47
CA THR A 526 27.36 11.72 21.31
C THR A 526 27.19 11.05 22.68
N ALA A 527 26.01 11.18 23.31
CA ALA A 527 25.70 10.53 24.58
C ALA A 527 25.67 9.00 24.48
N ALA A 528 25.17 8.46 23.36
CA ALA A 528 25.10 7.03 23.12
C ALA A 528 26.48 6.38 22.93
N GLY A 529 27.36 7.02 22.15
CA GLY A 529 28.71 6.52 21.87
C GLY A 529 28.71 5.20 21.08
N GLY A 530 28.62 5.26 19.75
CA GLY A 530 28.54 4.07 18.90
C GLY A 530 28.80 4.33 17.42
N VAL A 531 28.54 3.33 16.56
CA VAL A 531 28.53 3.50 15.09
C VAL A 531 27.19 4.10 14.70
N SER A 532 27.20 5.16 13.90
CA SER A 532 25.98 5.75 13.36
C SER A 532 26.17 6.26 11.95
N LEU A 533 25.08 6.24 11.19
CA LEU A 533 24.98 6.80 9.86
C LEU A 533 24.08 8.03 9.91
N LEU A 534 24.57 9.15 9.40
CA LEU A 534 23.81 10.40 9.25
C LEU A 534 23.21 10.45 7.85
N PRO A 535 21.94 10.07 7.63
CA PRO A 535 21.33 10.12 6.32
C PRO A 535 21.26 11.57 5.80
N THR A 536 21.46 11.74 4.50
CA THR A 536 21.27 13.00 3.78
C THR A 536 20.95 12.71 2.31
N THR A 537 20.62 13.74 1.54
CA THR A 537 20.41 13.66 0.10
C THR A 537 21.49 14.45 -0.61
N VAL A 538 22.06 13.87 -1.66
CA VAL A 538 23.01 14.55 -2.56
C VAL A 538 22.50 14.54 -3.98
N TYR A 539 22.94 15.52 -4.76
CA TYR A 539 22.45 15.78 -6.11
C TYR A 539 23.64 15.78 -7.07
N GLY A 540 23.70 14.75 -7.93
CA GLY A 540 24.74 14.64 -8.96
C GLY A 540 24.38 15.39 -10.23
N GLU A 541 25.38 15.64 -11.09
CA GLU A 541 25.14 16.27 -12.40
C GLU A 541 24.22 15.40 -13.28
N GLY A 542 23.09 15.98 -13.71
CA GLY A 542 22.21 15.40 -14.73
C GLY A 542 21.50 14.10 -14.33
N GLY A 543 21.30 13.82 -13.05
CA GLY A 543 20.54 12.65 -12.59
C GLY A 543 19.65 12.90 -11.37
N PRO A 544 18.83 11.91 -10.98
CA PRO A 544 17.94 12.02 -9.83
C PRO A 544 18.73 12.23 -8.52
N PRO A 545 18.09 12.80 -7.47
CA PRO A 545 18.66 12.85 -6.14
C PRO A 545 19.08 11.45 -5.66
N LEU A 546 20.16 11.39 -4.90
CA LEU A 546 20.74 10.15 -4.39
C LEU A 546 20.75 10.19 -2.86
N GLU A 547 20.39 9.06 -2.24
CA GLU A 547 20.62 8.89 -0.81
C GLU A 547 22.12 8.78 -0.53
N ALA A 548 22.56 9.49 0.50
CA ALA A 548 23.90 9.38 1.04
C ALA A 548 23.86 9.28 2.56
N ALA A 549 24.93 8.76 3.15
CA ALA A 549 25.08 8.70 4.59
C ALA A 549 26.45 9.18 5.06
N GLY A 550 26.43 10.09 6.03
CA GLY A 550 27.59 10.55 6.76
C GLY A 550 28.07 9.50 7.76
N ILE A 551 29.33 9.11 7.68
CA ILE A 551 29.97 8.16 8.59
C ILE A 551 31.24 8.77 9.19
N THR A 552 31.54 8.49 10.46
CA THR A 552 32.80 8.95 11.05
C THR A 552 33.95 8.03 10.60
N PRO A 553 35.20 8.53 10.53
CA PRO A 553 36.35 7.70 10.16
C PRO A 553 36.49 6.43 11.02
N GLU A 554 36.20 6.53 12.33
CA GLU A 554 36.28 5.39 13.26
C GLU A 554 35.17 4.37 13.01
N ALA A 555 33.97 4.84 12.66
CA ALA A 555 32.85 3.99 12.29
C ALA A 555 33.12 3.29 10.94
N LEU A 556 33.67 4.00 9.96
CA LEU A 556 34.04 3.44 8.66
C LEU A 556 35.15 2.41 8.80
N ALA A 557 36.19 2.67 9.60
CA ALA A 557 37.27 1.72 9.88
C ALA A 557 36.76 0.45 10.56
N ARG A 558 35.82 0.55 11.50
CA ARG A 558 35.16 -0.61 12.14
C ARG A 558 34.33 -1.41 11.15
N SER A 559 33.67 -0.74 10.21
CA SER A 559 32.86 -1.37 9.16
C SER A 559 33.68 -1.89 7.97
N ALA A 560 34.93 -1.44 7.78
CA ALA A 560 35.77 -1.81 6.64
C ALA A 560 36.03 -3.32 6.52
N GLY A 561 36.07 -4.05 7.64
CA GLY A 561 36.19 -5.52 7.64
C GLY A 561 34.94 -6.26 7.14
N ARG A 562 33.79 -5.57 7.05
CA ARG A 562 32.51 -6.10 6.56
C ARG A 562 32.19 -5.62 5.14
N LEU A 563 32.76 -4.48 4.72
CA LEU A 563 32.59 -3.92 3.38
C LEU A 563 33.56 -4.59 2.41
N LYS A 564 33.03 -5.29 1.40
CA LYS A 564 33.85 -5.85 0.32
C LYS A 564 34.27 -4.75 -0.65
N VAL A 565 35.49 -4.26 -0.52
CA VAL A 565 36.10 -3.29 -1.44
C VAL A 565 36.41 -3.95 -2.78
N LEU A 566 35.97 -3.33 -3.87
CA LEU A 566 36.19 -3.78 -5.25
C LEU A 566 37.28 -2.96 -5.94
N GLU A 567 37.29 -1.64 -5.71
CA GLU A 567 38.30 -0.70 -6.23
C GLU A 567 38.65 0.35 -5.16
N GLY A 568 39.88 0.84 -5.16
CA GLY A 568 40.35 1.91 -4.25
C GLY A 568 40.78 1.41 -2.86
N SER A 569 40.85 2.33 -1.90
CA SER A 569 41.28 2.05 -0.52
C SER A 569 40.45 2.84 0.50
N LEU A 570 40.08 2.20 1.59
CA LEU A 570 39.39 2.80 2.74
C LEU A 570 40.37 3.27 3.84
N ALA A 571 41.70 3.12 3.63
CA ALA A 571 42.68 3.51 4.61
C ALA A 571 42.79 5.05 4.69
N ALA A 572 42.34 5.62 5.81
CA ALA A 572 42.67 7.00 6.17
C ALA A 572 44.20 7.15 6.21
N GLY A 573 44.70 8.24 5.64
CA GLY A 573 46.13 8.54 5.53
C GLY A 573 46.89 8.24 6.82
N ARG A 574 47.72 7.19 6.78
CA ARG A 574 48.80 6.94 7.73
C ARG A 574 50.07 6.71 6.92
N ASP A 575 50.52 7.76 6.25
CA ASP A 575 51.92 7.81 5.80
C ASP A 575 52.78 8.32 6.96
N GLY A 576 53.63 7.42 7.46
CA GLY A 576 54.54 7.69 8.55
C GLY A 576 55.26 6.44 9.05
N GLY A 577 55.90 5.70 8.13
CA GLY A 577 57.04 4.81 8.39
C GLY A 577 56.85 3.65 9.39
N ASN A 578 56.81 2.42 8.89
CA ASN A 578 57.96 1.51 8.98
C ASN A 578 57.61 0.22 8.24
N GLY A 579 58.43 -0.13 7.26
CA GLY A 579 58.33 -1.41 6.57
C GLY A 579 58.56 -2.56 7.54
N ARG A 580 57.69 -3.57 7.44
CA ARG A 580 58.02 -4.97 7.70
C ARG A 580 56.92 -5.84 7.14
N ASP A 581 57.12 -6.23 5.89
CA ASP A 581 56.60 -7.49 5.38
C ASP A 581 57.07 -8.64 6.28
N PRO A 582 56.22 -9.66 6.46
CA PRO A 582 56.65 -11.03 6.33
C PRO A 582 56.02 -11.62 5.08
N ALA A 583 56.86 -11.80 4.06
CA ALA A 583 56.67 -12.78 3.00
C ALA A 583 56.34 -14.17 3.63
N GLY A 584 55.60 -15.06 2.99
CA GLY A 584 55.02 -15.05 1.65
C GLY A 584 54.43 -16.43 1.36
N ASN A 585 53.65 -16.53 0.28
CA ASN A 585 53.63 -17.76 -0.49
C ASN A 585 53.40 -17.40 -1.96
N ALA A 586 54.34 -17.80 -2.78
CA ALA A 586 54.35 -17.61 -4.22
C ALA A 586 53.76 -18.86 -4.89
N ASP A 587 52.91 -18.68 -5.91
CA ASP A 587 53.03 -19.48 -7.12
C ASP A 587 52.39 -18.78 -8.34
N ARG A 588 53.30 -18.34 -9.21
CA ARG A 588 53.36 -18.53 -10.67
C ARG A 588 52.33 -17.94 -11.66
N THR A 589 52.99 -17.39 -12.71
CA THR A 589 52.64 -17.21 -14.13
C THR A 589 51.80 -15.97 -14.42
N GLY A 590 52.24 -14.95 -15.17
CA GLY A 590 53.33 -14.82 -16.14
C GLY A 590 52.74 -14.38 -17.48
N ARG A 591 53.12 -13.18 -17.95
CA ARG A 591 53.29 -12.73 -19.35
C ARG A 591 52.77 -11.31 -19.61
N ASP A 592 53.72 -10.38 -19.59
CA ASP A 592 54.01 -9.34 -20.56
C ASP A 592 52.85 -8.68 -21.32
N ARG A 593 52.70 -7.36 -21.10
CA ARG A 593 52.63 -6.36 -22.17
C ARG A 593 52.89 -4.95 -21.62
N GLU A 594 54.07 -4.46 -21.95
CA GLU A 594 54.51 -3.08 -21.84
C GLU A 594 54.18 -2.36 -23.16
N SER A 595 53.52 -1.19 -23.11
CA SER A 595 53.57 -0.17 -24.17
C SER A 595 52.82 1.11 -23.75
N THR A 596 53.57 2.04 -23.15
CA THR A 596 53.68 3.47 -23.55
C THR A 596 52.46 4.26 -24.08
N ALA A 597 52.09 5.31 -23.34
CA ALA A 597 51.83 6.68 -23.84
C ALA A 597 51.70 7.66 -22.64
N ARG A 598 52.74 8.46 -22.37
CA ARG A 598 52.86 9.90 -22.71
C ARG A 598 51.72 10.80 -22.17
N GLY A 599 52.00 11.42 -21.02
CA GLY A 599 52.26 12.86 -20.92
C GLY A 599 51.11 13.82 -21.22
N GLY A 600 50.56 14.40 -20.16
CA GLY A 600 49.77 15.63 -20.17
C GLY A 600 49.63 16.12 -18.74
N GLY A 601 50.44 17.09 -18.34
CA GLY A 601 50.33 17.73 -17.05
C GLY A 601 49.12 18.65 -17.03
N ASP A 602 48.46 18.74 -15.87
CA ASP A 602 48.03 20.04 -15.40
C ASP A 602 48.05 20.07 -13.87
N SER A 603 48.56 21.18 -13.38
CA SER A 603 48.79 21.50 -11.99
C SER A 603 47.77 22.55 -11.57
N GLY A 604 47.00 22.32 -10.51
CA GLY A 604 46.27 23.42 -9.88
C GLY A 604 45.13 23.03 -8.96
N ALA A 605 45.15 23.69 -7.80
CA ALA A 605 44.07 23.89 -6.83
C ALA A 605 43.80 22.75 -5.82
N GLY A 606 44.35 22.96 -4.63
CA GLY A 606 44.10 22.15 -3.45
C GLY A 606 42.65 22.22 -2.98
N GLY A 607 42.10 21.04 -2.70
CA GLY A 607 41.03 20.85 -1.73
C GLY A 607 41.65 20.29 -0.46
N SER A 608 41.80 21.13 0.56
CA SER A 608 42.03 20.70 1.93
C SER A 608 40.73 20.05 2.44
N GLY A 609 40.61 18.73 2.34
CA GLY A 609 39.49 17.98 2.89
C GLY A 609 39.81 16.49 2.87
N ASP A 610 40.20 15.95 4.02
CA ASP A 610 40.69 14.59 4.26
C ASP A 610 39.57 13.52 4.17
N GLY A 611 38.70 13.56 3.15
CA GLY A 611 37.46 12.79 3.12
C GLY A 611 36.97 12.46 1.72
N GLY A 612 37.44 11.35 1.16
CA GLY A 612 36.89 10.83 -0.10
C GLY A 612 35.53 10.14 0.08
N VAL A 613 34.74 10.08 -1.00
CA VAL A 613 33.43 9.42 -1.04
C VAL A 613 33.57 7.93 -1.32
N VAL A 614 32.84 7.09 -0.59
CA VAL A 614 32.74 5.65 -0.87
C VAL A 614 31.45 5.40 -1.63
N VAL A 615 31.53 4.65 -2.73
CA VAL A 615 30.41 4.47 -3.67
C VAL A 615 30.00 3.01 -3.72
N ALA A 616 28.70 2.73 -3.68
CA ALA A 616 28.16 1.39 -3.90
C ALA A 616 28.40 0.92 -5.34
N ARG A 617 28.67 -0.37 -5.54
CA ARG A 617 28.98 -0.96 -6.85
C ARG A 617 27.95 -0.63 -7.92
N TRP A 618 26.67 -0.83 -7.62
CA TRP A 618 25.61 -0.62 -8.61
C TRP A 618 25.58 0.83 -9.10
N LEU A 619 25.81 1.80 -8.21
CA LEU A 619 25.85 3.22 -8.53
C LEU A 619 27.13 3.58 -9.31
N ALA A 620 28.27 2.98 -8.94
CA ALA A 620 29.52 3.14 -9.66
C ALA A 620 29.41 2.59 -11.10
N ASP A 621 28.80 1.42 -11.27
CA ASP A 621 28.56 0.78 -12.57
C ASP A 621 27.57 1.63 -13.41
N GLU A 622 26.49 2.13 -12.82
CA GLU A 622 25.50 2.98 -13.49
C GLU A 622 26.09 4.33 -13.95
N ARG A 623 26.90 4.97 -13.10
CA ARG A 623 27.46 6.31 -13.36
C ARG A 623 28.85 6.29 -14.00
N GLY A 624 29.45 5.12 -14.19
CA GLY A 624 30.82 4.97 -14.66
C GLY A 624 31.84 5.64 -13.73
N TRP A 625 31.58 5.61 -12.42
CA TRP A 625 32.48 6.15 -11.41
C TRP A 625 33.50 5.09 -10.99
N ARG A 626 34.75 5.52 -10.78
CA ARG A 626 35.87 4.66 -10.38
C ARG A 626 36.66 5.31 -9.26
N ALA A 627 37.39 4.51 -8.50
CA ALA A 627 38.30 5.02 -7.48
C ALA A 627 39.31 6.02 -8.07
N GLY A 628 39.59 7.11 -7.34
CA GLY A 628 40.48 8.21 -7.76
C GLY A 628 39.81 9.27 -8.65
N ARG A 629 38.61 9.03 -9.18
CA ARG A 629 37.85 10.04 -9.94
C ARG A 629 37.30 11.11 -9.00
N THR A 630 37.32 12.37 -9.40
CA THR A 630 36.58 13.43 -8.72
C THR A 630 35.15 13.53 -9.23
N VAL A 631 34.20 13.68 -8.31
CA VAL A 631 32.78 13.83 -8.58
C VAL A 631 32.28 15.12 -7.95
N SER A 632 31.45 15.86 -8.68
CA SER A 632 30.82 17.07 -8.17
C SER A 632 29.43 16.72 -7.65
N LEU A 633 29.18 17.02 -6.37
CA LEU A 633 27.93 16.71 -5.69
C LEU A 633 27.38 17.99 -5.07
N ALA A 634 26.11 18.28 -5.32
CA ALA A 634 25.39 19.28 -4.56
C ALA A 634 24.71 18.67 -3.34
N PHE A 635 24.51 19.48 -2.29
CA PHE A 635 24.00 19.04 -1.00
C PHE A 635 22.68 19.72 -0.62
N GLU A 636 22.15 19.40 0.56
CA GLU A 636 20.94 19.97 1.15
C GLU A 636 20.99 21.48 1.42
N ASP A 637 22.16 22.11 1.39
CA ASP A 637 22.29 23.57 1.40
C ASP A 637 22.36 24.20 0.00
N GLY A 638 22.22 23.39 -1.05
CA GLY A 638 22.27 23.80 -2.45
C GLY A 638 23.67 24.10 -2.97
N ARG A 639 24.70 24.09 -2.10
CA ARG A 639 26.10 24.25 -2.50
C ARG A 639 26.62 22.98 -3.11
N THR A 640 27.64 23.14 -3.94
CA THR A 640 28.31 22.04 -4.65
C THR A 640 29.73 21.91 -4.15
N GLU A 641 30.13 20.67 -3.85
CA GLU A 641 31.50 20.32 -3.47
C GLU A 641 32.01 19.23 -4.41
N THR A 642 33.32 19.25 -4.67
CA THR A 642 33.99 18.24 -5.49
C THR A 642 34.75 17.29 -4.59
N LEU A 643 34.38 16.02 -4.61
CA LEU A 643 34.94 14.97 -3.75
C LEU A 643 35.62 13.90 -4.61
N ALA A 644 36.73 13.34 -4.13
CA ALA A 644 37.38 12.20 -4.77
C ALA A 644 36.73 10.89 -4.34
N VAL A 645 36.46 9.99 -5.27
CA VAL A 645 35.98 8.63 -5.00
C VAL A 645 37.13 7.84 -4.35
N ALA A 646 37.03 7.60 -3.05
CA ALA A 646 38.04 6.86 -2.29
C ALA A 646 38.01 5.35 -2.61
N ALA A 647 36.80 4.78 -2.68
CA ALA A 647 36.62 3.36 -2.92
C ALA A 647 35.23 3.03 -3.50
N VAL A 648 35.16 1.90 -4.22
CA VAL A 648 33.92 1.28 -4.67
C VAL A 648 33.72 -0.03 -3.90
N VAL A 649 32.55 -0.22 -3.29
CA VAL A 649 32.25 -1.37 -2.42
C VAL A 649 31.03 -2.15 -2.91
N ALA A 650 31.03 -3.48 -2.75
CA ALA A 650 29.95 -4.34 -3.23
C ALA A 650 28.65 -4.16 -2.42
N ASP A 651 28.76 -4.22 -1.10
CA ASP A 651 27.62 -4.22 -0.17
C ASP A 651 27.72 -2.99 0.75
N SER A 652 27.21 -1.85 0.28
CA SER A 652 27.20 -0.60 1.04
C SER A 652 25.87 -0.39 1.77
N PRO A 653 25.84 0.11 3.02
CA PRO A 653 24.60 0.43 3.73
C PRO A 653 23.88 1.67 3.17
N ALA A 654 24.55 2.47 2.32
CA ALA A 654 23.95 3.57 1.57
C ALA A 654 24.60 3.67 0.17
N PRO A 655 23.92 4.23 -0.85
CA PRO A 655 24.49 4.39 -2.19
C PRO A 655 25.83 5.15 -2.17
N LEU A 656 25.93 6.16 -1.30
CA LEU A 656 27.14 6.95 -1.06
C LEU A 656 27.42 7.06 0.44
N LEU A 657 28.67 6.85 0.84
CA LEU A 657 29.16 7.18 2.18
C LEU A 657 30.09 8.40 2.10
N LEU A 658 29.77 9.38 2.93
CA LEU A 658 30.46 10.67 3.00
C LEU A 658 31.04 10.85 4.41
N PRO A 659 32.06 11.71 4.59
CA PRO A 659 32.48 12.11 5.92
C PRO A 659 31.30 12.73 6.68
N ARG A 660 31.02 12.26 7.90
CA ARG A 660 29.91 12.79 8.73
C ARG A 660 29.99 14.31 8.93
N GLY A 661 31.20 14.85 9.08
CA GLY A 661 31.43 16.30 9.20
C GLY A 661 30.97 17.10 7.98
N THR A 662 31.28 16.61 6.78
CA THR A 662 30.81 17.20 5.51
C THR A 662 29.29 17.19 5.42
N VAL A 663 28.67 16.04 5.71
CA VAL A 663 27.20 15.95 5.74
C VAL A 663 26.60 16.94 6.72
N ARG A 664 27.12 17.03 7.95
CA ARG A 664 26.59 17.95 8.96
C ARG A 664 26.77 19.43 8.57
N ALA A 665 27.86 19.78 7.90
CA ALA A 665 28.12 21.15 7.45
C ALA A 665 27.11 21.61 6.38
N HIS A 666 26.68 20.70 5.50
CA HIS A 666 25.74 20.99 4.42
C HIS A 666 24.29 20.59 4.74
N ASP A 667 24.06 19.80 5.78
CA ASP A 667 22.73 19.36 6.24
C ASP A 667 22.63 19.49 7.78
N PRO A 668 22.44 20.72 8.29
CA PRO A 668 22.30 20.98 9.72
C PRO A 668 21.00 20.42 10.30
N SER A 669 20.03 20.02 9.47
CA SER A 669 18.74 19.45 9.90
C SER A 669 18.71 17.92 9.92
N ALA A 670 19.68 17.23 9.33
CA ALA A 670 19.72 15.78 9.31
C ALA A 670 19.72 15.16 10.72
N LEU A 671 18.89 14.13 10.91
CA LEU A 671 18.84 13.34 12.13
C LEU A 671 19.40 11.95 11.89
N THR A 672 20.10 11.41 12.89
CA THR A 672 20.62 10.04 12.83
C THR A 672 19.49 9.05 13.09
N ARG A 673 19.30 8.04 12.23
CA ARG A 673 18.21 7.06 12.41
C ARG A 673 18.42 6.19 13.64
N GLU A 674 19.65 5.75 13.87
CA GLU A 674 20.00 4.82 14.93
C GLU A 674 21.49 4.88 15.25
N VAL A 675 21.84 4.41 16.45
CA VAL A 675 23.23 4.22 16.89
C VAL A 675 23.43 2.77 17.29
N LEU A 676 24.33 2.08 16.59
CA LEU A 676 24.73 0.71 16.88
C LEU A 676 25.81 0.71 17.96
N LEU A 677 25.62 -0.11 18.99
CA LEU A 677 26.48 -0.17 20.16
C LEU A 677 27.14 -1.55 20.30
N ASP A 678 28.42 -1.51 20.67
CA ASP A 678 29.22 -2.70 20.99
C ASP A 678 29.18 -3.04 22.50
N GLY A 679 28.36 -2.33 23.29
CA GLY A 679 28.22 -2.49 24.74
C GLY A 679 27.12 -1.60 25.35
N PRO A 680 26.91 -1.62 26.68
CA PRO A 680 25.82 -0.89 27.33
C PRO A 680 26.05 0.63 27.38
N VAL A 681 24.99 1.41 27.13
CA VAL A 681 25.02 2.88 27.29
C VAL A 681 25.09 3.25 28.77
N ARG A 682 25.96 4.22 29.10
CA ARG A 682 26.06 4.80 30.44
C ARG A 682 25.35 6.14 30.49
N GLY A 683 24.04 6.13 30.74
CA GLY A 683 23.24 7.35 30.95
C GLY A 683 21.93 7.39 30.14
N GLU A 684 21.13 8.43 30.38
CA GLU A 684 19.95 8.73 29.56
C GLU A 684 20.37 9.36 28.22
N VAL A 685 19.74 8.92 27.13
CA VAL A 685 19.95 9.50 25.80
C VAL A 685 18.79 10.46 25.51
N PRO A 686 19.03 11.77 25.29
CA PRO A 686 17.96 12.72 25.02
C PRO A 686 17.16 12.35 23.76
N GLY A 687 15.85 12.11 23.91
CA GLY A 687 14.98 11.72 22.79
C GLY A 687 15.32 10.35 22.18
N GLY A 688 16.05 9.50 22.92
CA GLY A 688 16.45 8.18 22.47
C GLY A 688 16.22 7.11 23.54
N ARG A 689 15.90 5.91 23.10
CA ARG A 689 15.73 4.73 23.94
C ARG A 689 16.70 3.64 23.49
N VAL A 690 17.32 2.97 24.46
CA VAL A 690 18.20 1.82 24.22
C VAL A 690 17.35 0.55 24.10
N LEU A 691 17.56 -0.20 23.03
CA LEU A 691 16.99 -1.53 22.81
C LEU A 691 18.11 -2.56 22.70
N GLY A 692 17.93 -3.74 23.28
CA GLY A 692 18.82 -4.87 22.99
C GLY A 692 18.64 -5.32 21.53
N ALA A 693 19.67 -5.91 20.93
CA ALA A 693 19.64 -6.28 19.50
C ALA A 693 18.44 -7.17 19.10
N GLU A 694 18.03 -8.11 19.96
CA GLU A 694 16.83 -8.94 19.72
C GLU A 694 15.52 -8.15 19.81
N ALA A 695 15.45 -7.13 20.67
CA ALA A 695 14.29 -6.25 20.79
C ALA A 695 14.22 -5.28 19.61
N TYR A 696 15.37 -4.76 19.17
CA TYR A 696 15.49 -3.94 17.97
C TYR A 696 15.12 -4.74 16.71
N ALA A 697 15.62 -5.98 16.54
CA ALA A 697 15.29 -6.82 15.38
C ALA A 697 13.79 -7.15 15.28
N ARG A 698 13.08 -7.23 16.42
CA ARG A 698 11.62 -7.35 16.46
C ARG A 698 10.95 -6.01 16.12
N ASN A 699 11.32 -4.92 16.79
CA ASN A 699 10.70 -3.60 16.62
C ASN A 699 10.97 -2.92 15.27
N ALA A 700 12.14 -3.10 14.68
CA ALA A 700 12.50 -2.48 13.39
C ALA A 700 11.69 -3.05 12.23
N GLY A 701 11.00 -4.18 12.42
CA GLY A 701 9.98 -4.69 11.50
C GLY A 701 8.58 -4.15 11.81
N ASP A 702 8.27 -3.85 13.06
CA ASP A 702 6.90 -3.64 13.52
C ASP A 702 6.15 -2.49 12.81
N GLU A 703 6.79 -1.38 12.43
CA GLU A 703 6.08 -0.27 11.78
C GLU A 703 5.70 -0.58 10.32
N GLU A 704 6.65 -1.11 9.54
CA GLU A 704 6.45 -1.51 8.14
C GLU A 704 5.59 -2.78 8.06
N ASP A 705 5.85 -3.77 8.95
CA ASP A 705 5.02 -4.95 9.11
C ASP A 705 3.61 -4.59 9.59
N ARG A 706 3.43 -3.54 10.42
CA ARG A 706 2.10 -3.05 10.83
C ARG A 706 1.33 -2.47 9.66
N LEU A 707 1.92 -1.60 8.85
CA LEU A 707 1.27 -1.07 7.64
C LEU A 707 0.86 -2.23 6.73
N VAL A 708 1.80 -3.12 6.44
CA VAL A 708 1.57 -4.29 5.60
C VAL A 708 0.50 -5.23 6.17
N TRP A 709 0.48 -5.43 7.49
CA TRP A 709 -0.53 -6.24 8.20
C TRP A 709 -1.91 -5.59 8.22
N VAL A 710 -2.00 -4.28 8.51
CA VAL A 710 -3.26 -3.52 8.48
C VAL A 710 -3.83 -3.51 7.07
N PHE A 711 -2.99 -3.29 6.06
CA PHE A 711 -3.37 -3.42 4.64
C PHE A 711 -3.97 -4.80 4.35
N THR A 712 -3.28 -5.85 4.76
CA THR A 712 -3.72 -7.23 4.59
C THR A 712 -5.04 -7.49 5.29
N LEU A 713 -5.21 -6.99 6.51
CA LEU A 713 -6.41 -7.15 7.30
C LEU A 713 -7.61 -6.45 6.66
N ILE A 714 -7.45 -5.22 6.17
CA ILE A 714 -8.50 -4.48 5.46
C ILE A 714 -8.91 -5.24 4.20
N LEU A 715 -7.93 -5.64 3.39
CA LEU A 715 -8.18 -6.28 2.10
C LEU A 715 -8.82 -7.67 2.26
N VAL A 716 -8.28 -8.51 3.15
CA VAL A 716 -8.84 -9.83 3.48
C VAL A 716 -10.19 -9.68 4.17
N GLY A 717 -10.34 -8.75 5.12
CA GLY A 717 -11.59 -8.52 5.85
C GLY A 717 -12.72 -8.14 4.90
N MET A 718 -12.48 -7.23 3.96
CA MET A 718 -13.45 -6.84 2.94
C MET A 718 -13.78 -8.00 1.99
N ALA A 719 -12.76 -8.70 1.46
CA ALA A 719 -12.96 -9.83 0.55
C ALA A 719 -13.73 -10.97 1.24
N VAL A 720 -13.34 -11.34 2.46
CA VAL A 720 -13.97 -12.41 3.25
C VAL A 720 -15.37 -12.02 3.70
N GLY A 721 -15.59 -10.78 4.15
CA GLY A 721 -16.91 -10.32 4.56
C GLY A 721 -17.92 -10.38 3.42
N TYR A 722 -17.55 -9.84 2.26
CA TYR A 722 -18.44 -9.79 1.10
C TYR A 722 -18.64 -11.16 0.43
N THR A 723 -17.58 -11.98 0.31
CA THR A 723 -17.73 -13.38 -0.17
C THR A 723 -18.46 -14.27 0.83
N GLY A 724 -18.29 -14.07 2.14
CA GLY A 724 -19.01 -14.79 3.18
C GLY A 724 -20.51 -14.55 3.10
N LEU A 725 -20.94 -13.33 2.77
CA LEU A 725 -22.34 -13.05 2.45
C LEU A 725 -22.79 -13.82 1.20
N ALA A 726 -21.94 -13.91 0.18
CA ALA A 726 -22.25 -14.70 -1.01
C ALA A 726 -22.41 -16.19 -0.71
N VAL A 727 -21.58 -16.76 0.18
CA VAL A 727 -21.75 -18.11 0.72
C VAL A 727 -23.11 -18.24 1.38
N ALA A 728 -23.43 -17.36 2.33
CA ALA A 728 -24.69 -17.41 3.07
C ALA A 728 -25.90 -17.31 2.13
N ASN A 729 -25.90 -16.36 1.20
CA ASN A 729 -26.99 -16.17 0.25
C ASN A 729 -27.17 -17.40 -0.66
N THR A 730 -26.08 -17.94 -1.19
CA THR A 730 -26.13 -19.11 -2.07
C THR A 730 -26.65 -20.34 -1.33
N MET A 731 -26.27 -20.52 -0.06
CA MET A 731 -26.74 -21.63 0.79
C MET A 731 -28.22 -21.47 1.17
N VAL A 732 -28.67 -20.27 1.54
CA VAL A 732 -30.09 -19.99 1.78
C VAL A 732 -30.91 -20.33 0.55
N MET A 733 -30.49 -19.85 -0.63
CA MET A 733 -31.21 -20.09 -1.88
C MET A 733 -31.19 -21.57 -2.27
N ALA A 734 -30.06 -22.27 -2.12
CA ALA A 734 -29.92 -23.69 -2.44
C ALA A 734 -30.83 -24.56 -1.56
N THR A 735 -30.88 -24.28 -0.25
CA THR A 735 -31.70 -25.05 0.69
C THR A 735 -33.18 -24.73 0.57
N ALA A 736 -33.56 -23.46 0.36
CA ALA A 736 -34.94 -23.07 0.15
C ALA A 736 -35.56 -23.73 -1.10
N GLY A 737 -34.76 -23.95 -2.15
CA GLY A 737 -35.18 -24.66 -3.36
C GLY A 737 -35.53 -26.13 -3.15
N ARG A 738 -35.06 -26.75 -2.05
CA ARG A 738 -35.22 -28.19 -1.74
C ARG A 738 -36.26 -28.47 -0.65
N ALA A 739 -37.08 -27.47 -0.31
CA ALA A 739 -38.11 -27.61 0.71
C ALA A 739 -39.10 -28.76 0.40
N ALA A 740 -39.35 -29.05 -0.88
CA ALA A 740 -40.18 -30.18 -1.30
C ALA A 740 -39.51 -31.53 -1.01
N ASP A 741 -38.22 -31.68 -1.34
CA ASP A 741 -37.44 -32.90 -1.08
C ASP A 741 -37.39 -33.23 0.42
N PHE A 742 -37.24 -32.21 1.27
CA PHE A 742 -37.25 -32.40 2.72
C PHE A 742 -38.62 -32.88 3.23
N ARG A 743 -39.71 -32.46 2.60
CA ARG A 743 -41.06 -32.96 2.94
C ARG A 743 -41.19 -34.43 2.55
N VAL A 744 -40.72 -34.82 1.36
CA VAL A 744 -40.72 -36.21 0.92
C VAL A 744 -39.91 -37.08 1.88
N LEU A 745 -38.69 -36.65 2.24
CA LEU A 745 -37.85 -37.36 3.22
C LEU A 745 -38.54 -37.55 4.58
N ARG A 746 -39.27 -36.53 5.04
CA ARG A 746 -40.06 -36.62 6.28
C ARG A 746 -41.26 -37.57 6.15
N LEU A 747 -41.94 -37.56 5.01
CA LEU A 747 -43.05 -38.49 4.73
C LEU A 747 -42.56 -39.93 4.62
N SER A 748 -41.33 -40.15 4.16
CA SER A 748 -40.67 -41.47 4.16
C SER A 748 -40.06 -41.88 5.52
N GLY A 749 -40.29 -41.12 6.58
CA GLY A 749 -39.91 -41.48 7.95
C GLY A 749 -38.65 -40.81 8.52
N ALA A 750 -38.01 -39.87 7.81
CA ALA A 750 -36.85 -39.16 8.34
C ALA A 750 -37.24 -38.19 9.47
N THR A 751 -36.50 -38.23 10.57
CA THR A 751 -36.68 -37.30 11.70
C THR A 751 -36.16 -35.90 11.35
N SER A 752 -36.68 -34.86 12.03
CA SER A 752 -36.20 -33.49 11.86
C SER A 752 -34.68 -33.37 12.11
N ARG A 753 -34.16 -34.10 13.10
CA ARG A 753 -32.72 -34.14 13.41
C ARG A 753 -31.91 -34.75 12.28
N GLN A 754 -32.41 -35.81 11.63
CA GLN A 754 -31.72 -36.43 10.49
C GLN A 754 -31.70 -35.52 9.26
N VAL A 755 -32.79 -34.80 8.96
CA VAL A 755 -32.82 -33.84 7.84
C VAL A 755 -31.84 -32.68 8.09
N ILE A 756 -31.83 -32.11 9.31
CA ILE A 756 -30.90 -31.04 9.66
C ILE A 756 -29.46 -31.54 9.62
N GLY A 757 -29.19 -32.72 10.20
CA GLY A 757 -27.85 -33.33 10.17
C GLY A 757 -27.33 -33.58 8.75
N MET A 758 -28.20 -34.01 7.83
CA MET A 758 -27.87 -34.15 6.42
C MET A 758 -27.51 -32.81 5.78
N VAL A 759 -28.34 -31.77 5.97
CA VAL A 759 -28.10 -30.43 5.41
C VAL A 759 -26.81 -29.82 5.97
N SER A 760 -26.53 -29.99 7.25
CA SER A 760 -25.27 -29.55 7.87
C SER A 760 -24.06 -30.28 7.28
N ALA A 761 -24.15 -31.61 7.10
CA ALA A 761 -23.08 -32.41 6.51
C ALA A 761 -22.81 -32.05 5.03
N GLU A 762 -23.87 -31.79 4.26
CA GLU A 762 -23.75 -31.29 2.87
C GLU A 762 -23.05 -29.92 2.84
N SER A 763 -23.46 -29.00 3.71
CA SER A 763 -22.87 -27.67 3.82
C SER A 763 -21.39 -27.73 4.19
N ALA A 764 -21.03 -28.62 5.11
CA ALA A 764 -19.64 -28.87 5.49
C ALA A 764 -18.83 -29.47 4.33
N ALA A 765 -19.40 -30.43 3.59
CA ALA A 765 -18.72 -31.03 2.44
C ALA A 765 -18.50 -30.02 1.30
N VAL A 766 -19.49 -29.16 1.03
CA VAL A 766 -19.36 -28.06 0.07
C VAL A 766 -18.29 -27.06 0.50
N THR A 767 -18.24 -26.70 1.78
CA THR A 767 -17.22 -25.79 2.34
C THR A 767 -15.83 -26.40 2.25
N GLY A 768 -15.67 -27.68 2.62
CA GLY A 768 -14.41 -28.41 2.50
C GLY A 768 -13.93 -28.51 1.05
N LEU A 769 -14.85 -28.74 0.11
CA LEU A 769 -14.54 -28.74 -1.32
C LEU A 769 -14.08 -27.37 -1.81
N GLY A 770 -14.79 -26.29 -1.45
CA GLY A 770 -14.40 -24.93 -1.78
C GLY A 770 -13.03 -24.55 -1.20
N THR A 771 -12.77 -24.97 0.04
CA THR A 771 -11.48 -24.79 0.73
C THR A 771 -10.36 -25.52 0.00
N ALA A 772 -10.57 -26.79 -0.37
CA ALA A 772 -9.57 -27.57 -1.10
C ALA A 772 -9.25 -26.95 -2.46
N LEU A 773 -10.26 -26.45 -3.18
CA LEU A 773 -10.06 -25.74 -4.44
C LEU A 773 -9.35 -24.39 -4.24
N GLY A 774 -9.71 -23.63 -3.20
CA GLY A 774 -9.04 -22.37 -2.88
C GLY A 774 -7.55 -22.56 -2.54
N MET A 775 -7.23 -23.56 -1.72
CA MET A 775 -5.84 -23.95 -1.41
C MET A 775 -5.08 -24.41 -2.66
N ALA A 776 -5.74 -25.15 -3.56
CA ALA A 776 -5.14 -25.59 -4.82
C ALA A 776 -4.79 -24.42 -5.77
N VAL A 777 -5.51 -23.29 -5.68
CA VAL A 777 -5.12 -22.06 -6.37
C VAL A 777 -3.99 -21.34 -5.66
N ALA A 778 -4.07 -21.27 -4.33
CA ALA A 778 -3.16 -20.46 -3.54
C ALA A 778 -1.73 -21.01 -3.50
N PHE A 779 -1.59 -22.32 -3.31
CA PHE A 779 -0.29 -22.96 -3.06
C PHE A 779 0.69 -22.84 -4.23
N PRO A 780 0.30 -23.10 -5.50
CA PRO A 780 1.22 -22.94 -6.63
C PRO A 780 1.72 -21.50 -6.81
N ALA A 781 0.86 -20.51 -6.59
CA ALA A 781 1.26 -19.11 -6.69
C ALA A 781 2.25 -18.71 -5.58
N LEU A 782 2.03 -19.16 -4.35
CA LEU A 782 2.98 -18.92 -3.24
C LEU A 782 4.33 -19.62 -3.46
N LEU A 783 4.33 -20.81 -4.09
CA LEU A 783 5.57 -21.49 -4.47
C LEU A 783 6.34 -20.72 -5.56
N GLY A 784 5.65 -20.18 -6.56
CA GLY A 784 6.25 -19.33 -7.61
C GLY A 784 6.87 -18.06 -7.03
N MET A 785 6.19 -17.43 -6.08
CA MET A 785 6.71 -16.28 -5.35
C MET A 785 7.95 -16.62 -4.52
N ARG A 786 7.92 -17.74 -3.79
CA ARG A 786 9.07 -18.23 -3.02
C ARG A 786 10.30 -18.42 -3.91
N SER A 787 10.13 -19.01 -5.11
CA SER A 787 11.25 -19.16 -6.05
C SER A 787 11.82 -17.81 -6.51
N GLY A 788 10.96 -16.84 -6.87
CA GLY A 788 11.41 -15.51 -7.29
C GLY A 788 12.16 -14.76 -6.18
N LEU A 789 11.61 -14.77 -4.95
CA LEU A 789 12.28 -14.18 -3.79
C LEU A 789 13.61 -14.86 -3.47
N SER A 790 13.69 -16.19 -3.63
CA SER A 790 14.93 -16.92 -3.33
C SER A 790 16.05 -16.58 -4.31
N GLU A 791 15.70 -16.37 -5.58
CA GLU A 791 16.65 -15.94 -6.61
C GLU A 791 17.13 -14.50 -6.37
N GLN A 792 16.21 -13.61 -5.98
CA GLN A 792 16.53 -12.20 -5.70
C GLN A 792 17.43 -12.01 -4.47
N ILE A 793 17.17 -12.76 -3.39
CA ILE A 793 17.93 -12.65 -2.13
C ILE A 793 19.21 -13.50 -2.15
N GLY A 794 19.34 -14.43 -3.12
CA GLY A 794 20.44 -15.38 -3.17
C GLY A 794 20.42 -16.43 -2.04
N ALA A 795 19.30 -16.55 -1.32
CA ALA A 795 19.09 -17.47 -0.21
C ALA A 795 17.69 -18.09 -0.28
N ALA A 796 17.51 -19.30 0.26
CA ALA A 796 16.22 -19.99 0.22
C ALA A 796 15.17 -19.28 1.08
N ALA A 797 14.21 -18.59 0.45
CA ALA A 797 13.09 -17.97 1.14
C ALA A 797 12.20 -19.04 1.78
N ALA A 798 11.75 -18.80 3.02
CA ALA A 798 10.81 -19.67 3.71
C ALA A 798 9.38 -19.43 3.20
N LEU A 799 8.67 -20.51 2.85
CA LEU A 799 7.24 -20.42 2.53
C LEU A 799 6.45 -20.31 3.83
N VAL A 800 5.80 -19.17 4.05
CA VAL A 800 4.93 -18.99 5.22
C VAL A 800 3.48 -19.21 4.81
N VAL A 801 2.87 -20.27 5.33
CA VAL A 801 1.44 -20.53 5.17
C VAL A 801 0.68 -19.96 6.37
N PRO A 802 -0.26 -19.02 6.18
CA PRO A 802 -0.93 -18.30 7.26
C PRO A 802 -2.02 -19.14 7.94
N TRP A 803 -1.65 -20.27 8.55
CA TRP A 803 -2.60 -21.23 9.14
C TRP A 803 -3.66 -20.60 10.06
N PRO A 804 -3.34 -19.62 10.94
CA PRO A 804 -4.37 -18.98 11.75
C PRO A 804 -5.45 -18.30 10.92
N VAL A 805 -5.08 -17.54 9.88
CA VAL A 805 -6.02 -16.88 8.97
C VAL A 805 -6.81 -17.92 8.18
N VAL A 806 -6.16 -18.98 7.69
CA VAL A 806 -6.85 -20.07 7.00
C VAL A 806 -7.91 -20.71 7.90
N LEU A 807 -7.57 -21.03 9.16
CA LEU A 807 -8.50 -21.65 10.10
C LEU A 807 -9.67 -20.72 10.45
N VAL A 808 -9.43 -19.43 10.67
CA VAL A 808 -10.48 -18.44 10.95
C VAL A 808 -11.40 -18.30 9.74
N VAL A 809 -10.86 -18.16 8.53
CA VAL A 809 -11.64 -17.98 7.30
C VAL A 809 -12.44 -19.24 6.96
N VAL A 810 -11.83 -20.42 7.04
CA VAL A 810 -12.51 -21.69 6.79
C VAL A 810 -13.58 -21.95 7.85
N GLY A 811 -13.29 -21.70 9.12
CA GLY A 811 -14.24 -21.81 10.22
C GLY A 811 -15.42 -20.85 10.07
N GLY A 812 -15.16 -19.60 9.69
CA GLY A 812 -16.18 -18.60 9.37
C GLY A 812 -17.06 -19.00 8.19
N CYS A 813 -16.46 -19.46 7.09
CA CYS A 813 -17.19 -19.98 5.93
C CYS A 813 -18.08 -21.17 6.31
N LEU A 814 -17.57 -22.09 7.13
CA LEU A 814 -18.32 -23.25 7.59
C LEU A 814 -19.51 -22.84 8.47
N ALA A 815 -19.29 -21.94 9.43
CA ALA A 815 -20.34 -21.43 10.31
C ALA A 815 -21.43 -20.71 9.51
N LEU A 816 -21.04 -19.83 8.58
CA LEU A 816 -21.96 -19.13 7.69
C LEU A 816 -22.73 -20.11 6.79
N ALA A 817 -22.04 -21.06 6.14
CA ALA A 817 -22.66 -22.01 5.24
C ALA A 817 -23.68 -22.92 5.95
N VAL A 818 -23.30 -23.48 7.11
CA VAL A 818 -24.17 -24.34 7.91
C VAL A 818 -25.35 -23.53 8.48
N GLY A 819 -25.10 -22.36 9.08
CA GLY A 819 -26.16 -21.51 9.62
C GLY A 819 -27.17 -21.08 8.55
N ALA A 820 -26.67 -20.62 7.41
CA ALA A 820 -27.47 -20.20 6.26
C ALA A 820 -28.28 -21.33 5.62
N ALA A 821 -27.79 -22.58 5.65
CA ALA A 821 -28.52 -23.73 5.16
C ALA A 821 -29.54 -24.26 6.18
N VAL A 822 -29.18 -24.32 7.46
CA VAL A 822 -30.01 -24.92 8.50
C VAL A 822 -31.25 -24.08 8.81
N LEU A 823 -31.16 -22.74 8.78
CA LEU A 823 -32.29 -21.85 9.08
C LEU A 823 -33.50 -22.07 8.12
N PRO A 824 -33.34 -22.05 6.78
CA PRO A 824 -34.40 -22.42 5.85
C PRO A 824 -34.88 -23.87 6.01
N ALA A 825 -33.97 -24.82 6.27
CA ALA A 825 -34.33 -26.22 6.47
C ALA A 825 -35.24 -26.41 7.68
N LEU A 826 -34.93 -25.75 8.80
CA LEU A 826 -35.77 -25.72 10.00
C LEU A 826 -37.16 -25.15 9.71
N ALA A 827 -37.22 -24.03 9.00
CA ALA A 827 -38.49 -23.41 8.62
C ALA A 827 -39.33 -24.34 7.74
N ALA A 828 -38.73 -25.01 6.75
CA ALA A 828 -39.40 -25.98 5.89
C ALA A 828 -39.90 -27.20 6.66
N VAL A 829 -39.08 -27.74 7.57
CA VAL A 829 -39.43 -28.90 8.41
C VAL A 829 -40.56 -28.58 9.39
N ARG A 830 -40.60 -27.36 9.96
CA ARG A 830 -41.65 -26.90 10.87
C ARG A 830 -43.01 -26.75 10.18
N ARG A 831 -43.04 -26.21 8.95
CA ARG A 831 -44.28 -26.07 8.15
C ARG A 831 -44.85 -27.40 7.63
N ALA A 832 -44.06 -28.46 7.72
CA ALA A 832 -44.46 -29.82 7.32
C ALA A 832 -44.92 -30.67 8.51
N ARG A 833 -44.97 -30.10 9.71
CA ARG A 833 -45.82 -30.59 10.80
C ARG A 833 -47.19 -29.97 10.59
#